data_AF-A0A6A0ICV9-F1
#
_entry.id   AF-A0A6A0ICV9-F1
#
_cell.length_a   1.000
_cell.length_b   1.000
_cell.length_c   1.000
_cell.angle_alpha   90.00
_cell.angle_beta   90.00
_cell.angle_gamma   90.00
#
_symmetry.space_group_name_H-M   'P 1'
#
loop_
_entity.id
_entity.type
_entity.pdbx_description
1 polymer ?
#
loop_
_entity_poly.entity_id
_entity_poly.type
_entity_poly.pdbx_seq_one_letter_code
_entity_poly.pdbx_strand_id
1 'polypeptide(L)'
;MLTVWATNASLVKDSDEFETVPFHQTSATREFLEGRTSHKLFVSGLKGIGKTLLLKKKSSEARRGAEGLIFLPANELVEKLSPFVHSMSNADLSDLGTATGWRRVWQLTLASALLKRARSAADASTVPPLPDPLQTVFPDRENYSVSYHLDRLLFLGPRERRLVLEEHATPVATQLRHVRHGLWLFVDAVDDCAYSHVGPDLQGYEAGTKTQLGFLSPDIWHAVQVGFVQAAIDLHELQPHVKIFGALRQEAIDASHFPDRQNLETYLLPLQYSLSDLKGIFRTKLEALRKSEPEAFFAPTDPNVVRGFFGFTHVPHSYVTDSRHHPVQEDVLEYIVRHSRGRPRELDMVGDSLQALASRPRSPDEVRRAVREKSGKFFGFAKDERVPYWSPDLESLLNEISSNVVSRRDRVRRAASYLSRATGTLVPDPFLALFELGLVGCTVVTDQGLSQRFRQSDPALPVTAAEFGVARHFLLHPCVNMATRPLKTRYVADPTNIIGHGYPFAQRDRPFHVHFGAGALGLGLVLPLLKESPGVALCVVQRVSLQSDGTSRWDALPASKQRCELLRRSRHADTGRTREAAAIECLVARDELPEPTFSSLLRRSMDRGEVMLVLTNSPARIRRVLAKASSVSTAVKSGDSLREIALAAADCGHQVHSFYAFENDADAVRSLEGVLGPAGISLVEVSADRICVGPRLESRRLLVETEDYFRVVINDDRPPTQVLFGMGTRDAEHTVHFEPDGARFRFEQECKRILVNGLHFAYFVYAYERVRSLYSDNHDVMHLLLTQPVSQVLLSQDVLDSLESVSYLYTLHLLAVAEVSGLAATPGETGTVFADLRRRYDSFSNRLNDMRDQLSRIVAPDTGAVARKYEQLVRSPLDDLEKRLGHLPMMRQFLKTRRTQAERIGREVTSYKAACTALLSYLSPRSSRPR
;
A
#
# COMPACT_ATOMS: atom_id res chain seq x y z
N MET A 1 -25.12 -32.13 11.37
CA MET A 1 -25.60 -31.40 10.17
C MET A 1 -24.42 -30.68 9.54
N LEU A 2 -24.24 -30.82 8.23
CA LEU A 2 -23.28 -30.00 7.48
C LEU A 2 -23.74 -28.54 7.54
N THR A 3 -22.83 -27.63 7.87
CA THR A 3 -23.14 -26.19 7.84
C THR A 3 -23.35 -25.74 6.39
N VAL A 4 -24.24 -24.78 6.16
CA VAL A 4 -24.51 -24.20 4.82
C VAL A 4 -23.24 -23.66 4.15
N TRP A 5 -22.30 -23.17 4.97
CA TRP A 5 -21.00 -22.63 4.56
C TRP A 5 -19.86 -23.65 4.63
N ALA A 6 -20.15 -24.94 4.43
CA ALA A 6 -19.12 -25.99 4.44
C ALA A 6 -17.99 -25.70 3.44
N THR A 7 -16.81 -25.38 3.96
CA THR A 7 -15.61 -25.04 3.18
C THR A 7 -14.91 -26.24 2.55
N ASN A 8 -15.25 -27.45 3.00
CA ASN A 8 -14.66 -28.69 2.55
C ASN A 8 -15.72 -29.70 2.12
N ALA A 9 -15.90 -29.83 0.80
CA ALA A 9 -16.80 -30.81 0.20
C ALA A 9 -16.40 -32.26 0.51
N SER A 10 -15.19 -32.52 1.02
CA SER A 10 -14.78 -33.87 1.43
C SER A 10 -15.63 -34.44 2.57
N LEU A 11 -16.31 -33.59 3.34
CA LEU A 11 -17.12 -34.00 4.49
C LEU A 11 -18.44 -34.71 4.09
N VAL A 12 -18.92 -34.54 2.85
CA VAL A 12 -20.12 -35.21 2.34
C VAL A 12 -19.74 -36.61 1.87
N LYS A 13 -20.20 -37.67 2.54
CA LYS A 13 -19.71 -39.03 2.28
C LYS A 13 -20.56 -39.80 1.28
N ASP A 14 -21.87 -39.66 1.36
CA ASP A 14 -22.83 -40.42 0.55
C ASP A 14 -23.77 -39.54 -0.30
N SER A 15 -24.61 -40.21 -1.10
CA SER A 15 -25.55 -39.56 -2.02
C SER A 15 -26.65 -38.78 -1.33
N ASP A 16 -27.10 -39.27 -0.18
CA ASP A 16 -28.31 -38.80 0.51
C ASP A 16 -27.98 -37.52 1.29
N GLU A 17 -26.79 -37.47 1.93
CA GLU A 17 -26.24 -36.25 2.52
C GLU A 17 -26.09 -35.13 1.49
N PHE A 18 -25.77 -35.46 0.24
CA PHE A 18 -25.51 -34.48 -0.82
C PHE A 18 -26.78 -33.70 -1.22
N GLU A 19 -27.98 -34.27 -1.08
CA GLU A 19 -29.23 -33.60 -1.51
C GLU A 19 -29.50 -32.28 -0.78
N THR A 20 -29.02 -32.18 0.46
CA THR A 20 -29.19 -30.99 1.30
C THR A 20 -28.13 -29.92 1.05
N VAL A 21 -27.12 -30.22 0.23
CA VAL A 21 -26.01 -29.29 -0.02
C VAL A 21 -26.43 -28.23 -1.04
N PRO A 22 -26.40 -26.93 -0.69
CA PRO A 22 -26.75 -25.86 -1.61
C PRO A 22 -25.78 -25.81 -2.80
N PHE A 23 -26.32 -25.89 -4.01
CA PHE A 23 -25.56 -25.91 -5.24
C PHE A 23 -26.13 -24.91 -6.25
N HIS A 24 -25.32 -23.95 -6.68
CA HIS A 24 -25.68 -23.01 -7.74
C HIS A 24 -25.23 -23.56 -9.09
N GLN A 25 -26.18 -23.80 -10.00
CA GLN A 25 -25.89 -24.30 -11.34
C GLN A 25 -25.63 -23.15 -12.31
N THR A 26 -24.41 -23.06 -12.83
CA THR A 26 -24.06 -22.28 -14.03
C THR A 26 -24.36 -23.09 -15.29
N SER A 27 -24.37 -22.45 -16.47
CA SER A 27 -24.51 -23.14 -17.76
C SER A 27 -23.46 -24.25 -17.94
N ALA A 28 -22.19 -23.96 -17.64
CA ALA A 28 -21.09 -24.90 -17.74
C ALA A 28 -21.23 -26.10 -16.78
N THR A 29 -21.63 -25.85 -15.52
CA THR A 29 -21.86 -26.96 -14.58
C THR A 29 -23.05 -27.80 -14.97
N ARG A 30 -24.09 -27.21 -15.58
CA ARG A 30 -25.27 -27.93 -16.04
C ARG A 30 -24.91 -28.92 -17.15
N GLU A 31 -24.16 -28.48 -18.16
CA GLU A 31 -23.66 -29.34 -19.24
C GLU A 31 -22.86 -30.54 -18.73
N PHE A 32 -22.00 -30.31 -17.72
CA PHE A 32 -21.25 -31.39 -17.09
C PHE A 32 -22.16 -32.36 -16.33
N LEU A 33 -23.22 -31.86 -15.68
CA LEU A 33 -24.15 -32.66 -14.89
C LEU A 33 -25.13 -33.47 -15.74
N GLU A 34 -25.55 -33.00 -16.91
CA GLU A 34 -26.63 -33.51 -17.82
C GLU A 34 -26.50 -34.97 -18.36
N GLY A 35 -26.13 -35.95 -17.53
CA GLY A 35 -26.26 -37.38 -17.86
C GLY A 35 -25.36 -37.87 -19.00
N ARG A 36 -25.69 -39.04 -19.57
CA ARG A 36 -24.83 -39.90 -20.41
C ARG A 36 -24.26 -39.25 -21.67
N THR A 37 -24.80 -38.09 -22.08
CA THR A 37 -24.52 -37.36 -23.32
C THR A 37 -23.33 -36.42 -23.23
N SER A 38 -22.92 -36.00 -22.03
CA SER A 38 -21.73 -35.15 -21.89
C SER A 38 -20.46 -35.97 -22.17
N HIS A 39 -19.65 -35.48 -23.10
CA HIS A 39 -18.30 -36.00 -23.36
C HIS A 39 -17.28 -35.48 -22.34
N LYS A 40 -17.67 -34.56 -21.45
CA LYS A 40 -16.79 -34.02 -20.41
C LYS A 40 -16.59 -35.05 -19.30
N LEU A 41 -15.33 -35.44 -19.08
CA LEU A 41 -14.92 -36.40 -18.05
C LEU A 41 -14.16 -35.70 -16.91
N PHE A 42 -13.48 -34.60 -17.20
CA PHE A 42 -12.58 -33.96 -16.25
C PHE A 42 -13.00 -32.54 -15.94
N VAL A 43 -12.82 -32.13 -14.68
CA VAL A 43 -13.03 -30.75 -14.23
C VAL A 43 -11.66 -30.15 -13.89
N SER A 44 -11.28 -29.06 -14.55
CA SER A 44 -10.04 -28.34 -14.26
C SER A 44 -10.32 -26.98 -13.62
N GLY A 45 -9.37 -26.47 -12.84
CA GLY A 45 -9.47 -25.16 -12.23
C GLY A 45 -8.54 -24.98 -11.03
N LEU A 46 -8.45 -23.75 -10.52
CA LEU A 46 -7.61 -23.41 -9.36
C LEU A 46 -8.11 -24.08 -8.06
N LYS A 47 -7.29 -24.05 -7.00
CA LYS A 47 -7.73 -24.53 -5.68
C LYS A 47 -8.91 -23.72 -5.18
N GLY A 48 -9.92 -24.38 -4.58
CA GLY A 48 -11.08 -23.70 -3.99
C GLY A 48 -12.16 -23.25 -4.99
N ILE A 49 -12.05 -23.62 -6.27
CA ILE A 49 -13.04 -23.32 -7.31
C ILE A 49 -14.24 -24.29 -7.31
N GLY A 50 -14.29 -25.28 -6.42
CA GLY A 50 -15.46 -26.19 -6.30
C GLY A 50 -15.41 -27.48 -7.13
N LYS A 51 -14.23 -27.90 -7.63
CA LYS A 51 -14.07 -29.14 -8.42
C LYS A 51 -14.62 -30.38 -7.73
N THR A 52 -14.19 -30.65 -6.49
CA THR A 52 -14.66 -31.77 -5.67
C THR A 52 -16.17 -31.76 -5.49
N LEU A 53 -16.77 -30.57 -5.27
CA LEU A 53 -18.21 -30.44 -5.09
C LEU A 53 -18.96 -30.83 -6.37
N LEU A 54 -18.51 -30.36 -7.53
CA LEU A 54 -19.10 -30.71 -8.82
C LEU A 54 -18.95 -32.19 -9.15
N LEU A 55 -17.78 -32.77 -8.86
CA LEU A 55 -17.50 -34.20 -9.08
C LEU A 55 -18.41 -35.08 -8.20
N LYS A 56 -18.56 -34.74 -6.92
CA LYS A 56 -19.47 -35.42 -6.00
C LYS A 56 -20.93 -35.27 -6.41
N LYS A 57 -21.36 -34.09 -6.89
CA LYS A 57 -22.70 -33.89 -7.44
C LYS A 57 -22.97 -34.81 -8.63
N LYS A 58 -22.02 -34.91 -9.57
CA LYS A 58 -22.13 -35.81 -10.73
C LYS A 58 -22.24 -37.28 -10.30
N SER A 59 -21.45 -37.72 -9.33
CA SER A 59 -21.51 -39.08 -8.79
C SER A 59 -22.85 -39.36 -8.10
N SER A 60 -23.34 -38.45 -7.27
CA SER A 60 -24.65 -38.58 -6.60
C SER A 60 -25.81 -38.63 -7.62
N GLU A 61 -25.81 -37.77 -8.63
CA GLU A 61 -26.81 -37.81 -9.72
C GLU A 61 -26.74 -39.09 -10.55
N ALA A 62 -25.53 -39.54 -10.89
CA ALA A 62 -25.32 -40.78 -11.63
C ALA A 62 -25.85 -41.99 -10.88
N ARG A 63 -25.61 -42.09 -9.56
CA ARG A 63 -26.07 -43.20 -8.72
C ARG A 63 -27.58 -43.24 -8.58
N ARG A 64 -28.25 -42.08 -8.50
CA ARG A 64 -29.72 -42.01 -8.43
C ARG A 64 -30.41 -42.42 -9.72
N GLY A 65 -29.81 -42.13 -10.88
CA GLY A 65 -30.40 -42.38 -12.19
C GLY A 65 -30.04 -43.71 -12.85
N ALA A 66 -29.39 -44.64 -12.13
CA ALA A 66 -28.70 -45.76 -12.77
C ALA A 66 -29.05 -47.14 -12.21
N GLU A 67 -29.99 -47.81 -12.87
CA GLU A 67 -30.03 -49.27 -12.87
C GLU A 67 -28.89 -49.83 -13.74
N GLY A 68 -28.13 -50.80 -13.22
CA GLY A 68 -27.11 -51.53 -13.98
C GLY A 68 -25.76 -50.84 -14.20
N LEU A 69 -25.46 -49.73 -13.50
CA LEU A 69 -24.10 -49.16 -13.45
C LEU A 69 -23.32 -49.67 -12.24
N ILE A 70 -22.03 -49.96 -12.44
CA ILE A 70 -21.08 -50.32 -11.41
C ILE A 70 -20.23 -49.11 -11.09
N PHE A 71 -20.10 -48.78 -9.80
CA PHE A 71 -19.33 -47.62 -9.35
C PHE A 71 -18.05 -48.02 -8.61
N LEU A 72 -17.03 -47.19 -8.77
CA LEU A 72 -15.79 -47.18 -8.01
C LEU A 72 -15.48 -45.74 -7.56
N PRO A 73 -15.32 -45.47 -6.24
CA PRO A 73 -15.55 -46.37 -5.12
C PRO A 73 -17.02 -46.78 -4.99
N ALA A 74 -17.32 -47.91 -4.33
CA ALA A 74 -18.70 -48.39 -4.19
C ALA A 74 -19.50 -47.56 -3.18
N ASN A 75 -18.89 -47.28 -2.02
CA ASN A 75 -19.57 -46.72 -0.84
C ASN A 75 -19.28 -45.23 -0.61
N GLU A 76 -18.46 -44.61 -1.45
CA GLU A 76 -18.15 -43.19 -1.39
C GLU A 76 -18.47 -42.52 -2.73
N LEU A 77 -18.71 -41.21 -2.73
CA LEU A 77 -19.00 -40.51 -3.98
C LEU A 77 -17.76 -40.41 -4.91
N VAL A 78 -16.56 -40.30 -4.35
CA VAL A 78 -15.29 -40.15 -5.09
C VAL A 78 -14.17 -40.82 -4.33
N GLU A 79 -13.17 -41.37 -5.01
CA GLU A 79 -11.93 -41.81 -4.38
C GLU A 79 -10.96 -40.63 -4.30
N LYS A 80 -10.52 -40.29 -3.09
CA LYS A 80 -9.49 -39.28 -2.88
C LYS A 80 -8.12 -39.93 -2.88
N LEU A 81 -7.21 -39.45 -3.73
CA LEU A 81 -5.86 -39.99 -3.81
C LEU A 81 -4.99 -39.57 -2.61
N SER A 82 -4.19 -40.51 -2.11
CA SER A 82 -3.22 -40.27 -1.04
C SER A 82 -1.88 -39.77 -1.59
N PRO A 83 -1.16 -38.89 -0.87
CA PRO A 83 0.23 -38.56 -1.19
C PRO A 83 1.12 -39.79 -1.16
N PHE A 84 1.83 -40.07 -2.25
CA PHE A 84 2.82 -41.14 -2.25
C PHE A 84 4.12 -40.66 -1.58
N VAL A 85 4.71 -41.52 -0.77
CA VAL A 85 5.98 -41.27 -0.07
C VAL A 85 7.04 -42.16 -0.69
N HIS A 86 7.50 -41.81 -1.88
CA HIS A 86 8.50 -42.59 -2.62
C HIS A 86 9.77 -41.77 -2.84
N SER A 87 10.93 -42.37 -2.54
CA SER A 87 12.22 -41.75 -2.82
C SER A 87 12.52 -41.84 -4.31
N MET A 88 12.43 -40.72 -5.04
CA MET A 88 12.75 -40.68 -6.47
C MET A 88 14.25 -40.70 -6.72
N SER A 89 14.70 -41.54 -7.64
CA SER A 89 16.05 -41.55 -8.19
C SER A 89 16.18 -40.67 -9.45
N ASN A 90 17.40 -40.41 -9.92
CA ASN A 90 17.62 -39.73 -11.21
C ASN A 90 16.99 -40.48 -12.39
N ALA A 91 16.97 -41.81 -12.34
CA ALA A 91 16.31 -42.61 -13.37
C ALA A 91 14.79 -42.42 -13.33
N ASP A 92 14.21 -42.26 -12.14
CA ASP A 92 12.78 -42.00 -11.98
C ASP A 92 12.41 -40.62 -12.49
N LEU A 93 13.23 -39.59 -12.22
CA LEU A 93 13.02 -38.25 -12.80
C LEU A 93 13.02 -38.27 -14.33
N SER A 94 13.91 -39.04 -14.95
CA SER A 94 13.97 -39.12 -16.41
C SER A 94 12.73 -39.79 -17.03
N ASP A 95 12.10 -40.72 -16.31
CA ASP A 95 10.99 -41.54 -16.80
C ASP A 95 9.63 -40.92 -16.39
N LEU A 96 9.46 -40.71 -15.09
CA LEU A 96 8.28 -40.15 -14.42
C LEU A 96 8.27 -38.62 -14.38
N GLY A 97 9.29 -37.94 -14.88
CA GLY A 97 9.22 -36.49 -15.17
C GLY A 97 8.38 -36.17 -16.41
N THR A 98 7.90 -37.18 -17.14
CA THR A 98 7.15 -37.01 -18.39
C THR A 98 5.72 -37.53 -18.28
N ALA A 99 4.77 -36.88 -18.95
CA ALA A 99 3.38 -37.35 -18.98
C ALA A 99 3.24 -38.75 -19.59
N THR A 100 4.10 -39.12 -20.56
CA THR A 100 4.11 -40.46 -21.17
C THR A 100 4.44 -41.56 -20.15
N GLY A 101 5.42 -41.33 -19.27
CA GLY A 101 5.76 -42.27 -18.19
C GLY A 101 4.58 -42.45 -17.24
N TRP A 102 4.00 -41.34 -16.78
CA TRP A 102 2.81 -41.36 -15.93
C TRP A 102 1.57 -41.94 -16.59
N ARG A 103 1.38 -41.76 -17.90
CA ARG A 103 0.30 -42.37 -18.65
C ARG A 103 0.32 -43.89 -18.51
N ARG A 104 1.50 -44.52 -18.63
CA ARG A 104 1.63 -45.99 -18.46
C ARG A 104 1.34 -46.42 -17.02
N VAL A 105 1.84 -45.67 -16.04
CA VAL A 105 1.56 -45.89 -14.61
C VAL A 105 0.07 -45.87 -14.35
N TRP A 106 -0.62 -44.83 -14.82
CA TRP A 106 -2.06 -44.69 -14.66
C TRP A 106 -2.86 -45.73 -15.44
N GLN A 107 -2.48 -46.07 -16.67
CA GLN A 107 -3.14 -47.11 -17.46
C GLN A 107 -3.18 -48.43 -16.70
N LEU A 108 -2.02 -48.90 -16.19
CA LEU A 108 -1.97 -50.16 -15.45
C LEU A 108 -2.74 -50.08 -14.12
N THR A 109 -2.58 -48.97 -13.39
CA THR A 109 -3.23 -48.74 -12.09
C THR A 109 -4.76 -48.74 -12.22
N LEU A 110 -5.28 -47.92 -13.13
CA LEU A 110 -6.72 -47.73 -13.35
C LEU A 110 -7.34 -49.01 -13.92
N ALA A 111 -6.73 -49.61 -14.94
CA ALA A 111 -7.25 -50.83 -15.55
C ALA A 111 -7.31 -51.99 -14.53
N SER A 112 -6.28 -52.14 -13.69
CA SER A 112 -6.28 -53.18 -12.65
C SER A 112 -7.41 -52.98 -11.64
N ALA A 113 -7.58 -51.76 -11.12
CA ALA A 113 -8.64 -51.43 -10.17
C ALA A 113 -10.04 -51.66 -10.78
N LEU A 114 -10.24 -51.22 -12.03
CA LEU A 114 -11.49 -51.36 -12.77
C LEU A 114 -11.84 -52.83 -13.06
N LEU A 115 -10.87 -53.65 -13.50
CA LEU A 115 -11.09 -55.07 -13.77
C LEU A 115 -11.46 -55.85 -12.51
N LYS A 116 -10.72 -55.63 -11.41
CA LYS A 116 -11.04 -56.25 -10.12
C LYS A 116 -12.45 -55.88 -9.66
N ARG A 117 -12.86 -54.60 -9.84
CA ARG A 117 -14.21 -54.16 -9.49
C ARG A 117 -15.29 -54.75 -10.41
N ALA A 118 -15.04 -54.78 -11.71
CA ALA A 118 -15.96 -55.36 -12.69
C ALA A 118 -16.19 -56.84 -12.42
N ARG A 119 -15.13 -57.60 -12.14
CA ARG A 119 -15.20 -59.03 -11.80
C ARG A 119 -15.93 -59.29 -10.48
N SER A 120 -15.79 -58.40 -9.50
CA SER A 120 -16.51 -58.50 -8.21
C SER A 120 -18.02 -58.24 -8.35
N ALA A 121 -18.40 -57.35 -9.28
CA ALA A 121 -19.80 -56.94 -9.46
C ALA A 121 -20.54 -57.75 -10.53
N ALA A 122 -19.83 -58.33 -11.50
CA ALA A 122 -20.36 -59.26 -12.50
C ALA A 122 -20.18 -60.72 -12.06
N ASP A 123 -20.74 -61.67 -12.82
CA ASP A 123 -20.37 -63.08 -12.68
C ASP A 123 -18.87 -63.22 -12.99
N ALA A 124 -18.10 -63.70 -12.02
CA ALA A 124 -16.63 -63.76 -12.05
C ALA A 124 -16.07 -64.54 -13.26
N SER A 125 -16.91 -65.33 -13.93
CA SER A 125 -16.60 -66.05 -15.17
C SER A 125 -16.48 -65.16 -16.41
N THR A 126 -17.03 -63.94 -16.39
CA THR A 126 -17.15 -63.07 -17.58
C THR A 126 -15.99 -62.08 -17.77
N VAL A 127 -15.28 -61.73 -16.70
CA VAL A 127 -14.14 -60.80 -16.70
C VAL A 127 -12.87 -61.56 -16.30
N PRO A 128 -11.84 -61.60 -17.15
CA PRO A 128 -10.63 -62.36 -16.87
C PRO A 128 -9.90 -61.84 -15.61
N PRO A 129 -9.16 -62.71 -14.89
CA PRO A 129 -8.31 -62.28 -13.78
C PRO A 129 -7.14 -61.44 -14.30
N LEU A 130 -6.49 -60.71 -13.39
CA LEU A 130 -5.20 -60.13 -13.68
C LEU A 130 -4.18 -61.24 -13.98
N PRO A 131 -3.21 -61.02 -14.89
CA PRO A 131 -2.10 -61.94 -15.12
C PRO A 131 -1.37 -62.32 -13.82
N ASP A 132 -0.91 -63.57 -13.71
CA ASP A 132 -0.26 -64.09 -12.49
C ASP A 132 0.88 -63.19 -11.94
N PRO A 133 1.78 -62.61 -12.77
CA PRO A 133 2.80 -61.68 -12.28
C PRO A 133 2.19 -60.48 -11.56
N LEU A 134 1.08 -59.94 -12.08
CA LEU A 134 0.38 -58.81 -11.48
C LEU A 134 -0.44 -59.17 -10.25
N GLN A 135 -0.84 -60.43 -10.06
CA GLN A 135 -1.47 -60.85 -8.81
C GLN A 135 -0.49 -60.75 -7.63
N THR A 136 0.83 -60.82 -7.86
CA THR A 136 1.82 -60.60 -6.80
C THR A 136 1.96 -59.11 -6.45
N VAL A 137 1.91 -58.24 -7.46
CA VAL A 137 1.99 -56.78 -7.28
C VAL A 137 0.69 -56.24 -6.67
N PHE A 138 -0.44 -56.72 -7.19
CA PHE A 138 -1.82 -56.38 -6.83
C PHE A 138 -2.57 -57.63 -6.34
N PRO A 139 -2.33 -58.08 -5.09
CA PRO A 139 -3.02 -59.24 -4.54
C PRO A 139 -4.53 -59.14 -4.67
N ASP A 140 -5.17 -60.27 -4.95
CA ASP A 140 -6.63 -60.44 -4.92
C ASP A 140 -7.14 -60.41 -3.48
N ARG A 141 -7.11 -59.22 -2.91
CA ARG A 141 -7.93 -58.80 -1.78
C ARG A 141 -8.96 -57.83 -2.34
N GLU A 142 -10.13 -57.71 -1.71
CA GLU A 142 -11.24 -56.81 -2.08
C GLU A 142 -10.86 -55.30 -2.09
N ASN A 143 -9.58 -54.97 -2.04
CA ASN A 143 -9.12 -53.61 -2.22
C ASN A 143 -9.11 -53.23 -3.71
N TYR A 144 -10.11 -52.43 -4.09
CA TYR A 144 -10.27 -51.85 -5.43
C TYR A 144 -9.76 -50.40 -5.52
N SER A 145 -9.12 -49.87 -4.47
CA SER A 145 -8.65 -48.47 -4.42
C SER A 145 -7.57 -48.21 -5.47
N VAL A 146 -7.77 -47.19 -6.29
CA VAL A 146 -6.77 -46.64 -7.21
C VAL A 146 -5.49 -46.23 -6.45
N SER A 147 -5.61 -45.58 -5.28
CA SER A 147 -4.47 -45.18 -4.45
C SER A 147 -3.61 -46.39 -4.04
N TYR A 148 -4.25 -47.48 -3.63
CA TYR A 148 -3.54 -48.70 -3.25
C TYR A 148 -2.73 -49.29 -4.42
N HIS A 149 -3.34 -49.37 -5.62
CA HIS A 149 -2.65 -49.89 -6.80
C HIS A 149 -1.51 -48.96 -7.22
N LEU A 150 -1.71 -47.65 -7.12
CA LEU A 150 -0.67 -46.66 -7.43
C LEU A 150 0.54 -46.83 -6.50
N ASP A 151 0.32 -46.87 -5.19
CA ASP A 151 1.39 -47.02 -4.21
C ASP A 151 2.17 -48.31 -4.46
N ARG A 152 1.48 -49.44 -4.64
CA ARG A 152 2.11 -50.74 -4.89
C ARG A 152 3.01 -50.74 -6.12
N LEU A 153 2.57 -50.07 -7.18
CA LEU A 153 3.34 -49.93 -8.41
C LEU A 153 4.57 -49.02 -8.21
N LEU A 154 4.42 -47.91 -7.48
CA LEU A 154 5.52 -47.00 -7.17
C LEU A 154 6.54 -47.61 -6.20
N PHE A 155 6.13 -48.54 -5.32
CA PHE A 155 7.04 -49.27 -4.42
C PHE A 155 7.99 -50.23 -5.13
N LEU A 156 7.72 -50.62 -6.38
CA LEU A 156 8.64 -51.44 -7.16
C LEU A 156 9.92 -50.66 -7.48
N GLY A 157 11.05 -51.37 -7.56
CA GLY A 157 12.31 -50.77 -7.97
C GLY A 157 12.22 -50.23 -9.41
N PRO A 158 12.99 -49.18 -9.81
CA PRO A 158 12.83 -48.53 -11.11
C PRO A 158 12.89 -49.47 -12.33
N ARG A 159 13.77 -50.49 -12.28
CA ARG A 159 13.89 -51.52 -13.32
C ARG A 159 12.67 -52.44 -13.38
N GLU A 160 12.26 -52.96 -12.22
CA GLU A 160 11.10 -53.85 -12.10
C GLU A 160 9.82 -53.14 -12.53
N ARG A 161 9.62 -51.90 -12.07
CA ARG A 161 8.48 -51.07 -12.46
C ARG A 161 8.43 -50.86 -13.97
N ARG A 162 9.56 -50.53 -14.60
CA ARG A 162 9.64 -50.35 -16.05
C ARG A 162 9.24 -51.63 -16.80
N LEU A 163 9.78 -52.78 -16.40
CA LEU A 163 9.45 -54.07 -17.00
C LEU A 163 7.95 -54.38 -16.87
N VAL A 164 7.39 -54.23 -15.66
CA VAL A 164 5.96 -54.43 -15.41
C VAL A 164 5.09 -53.50 -16.26
N LEU A 165 5.48 -52.23 -16.42
CA LEU A 165 4.75 -51.27 -17.25
C LEU A 165 4.83 -51.61 -18.75
N GLU A 166 6.01 -51.98 -19.24
CA GLU A 166 6.23 -52.34 -20.65
C GLU A 166 5.50 -53.62 -21.03
N GLU A 167 5.50 -54.63 -20.16
CA GLU A 167 4.90 -55.93 -20.42
C GLU A 167 3.39 -55.95 -20.18
N HIS A 168 2.85 -55.14 -19.25
CA HIS A 168 1.48 -55.33 -18.79
C HIS A 168 0.54 -54.14 -18.89
N ALA A 169 0.99 -52.89 -19.05
CA ALA A 169 0.07 -51.74 -19.07
C ALA A 169 -0.99 -51.85 -20.18
N THR A 170 -0.56 -52.12 -21.43
CA THR A 170 -1.48 -52.28 -22.57
C THR A 170 -2.27 -53.59 -22.52
N PRO A 171 -1.67 -54.78 -22.26
CA PRO A 171 -2.42 -56.02 -22.20
C PRO A 171 -3.51 -56.05 -21.11
N VAL A 172 -3.27 -55.42 -19.95
CA VAL A 172 -4.31 -55.32 -18.91
C VAL A 172 -5.41 -54.35 -19.34
N ALA A 173 -5.05 -53.20 -19.93
CA ALA A 173 -6.04 -52.27 -20.46
C ALA A 173 -6.99 -52.93 -21.48
N THR A 174 -6.48 -53.78 -22.38
CA THR A 174 -7.31 -54.46 -23.40
C THR A 174 -8.30 -55.46 -22.82
N GLN A 175 -8.06 -56.00 -21.62
CA GLN A 175 -9.02 -56.86 -20.92
C GLN A 175 -10.33 -56.12 -20.56
N LEU A 176 -10.31 -54.79 -20.45
CA LEU A 176 -11.54 -54.01 -20.19
C LEU A 176 -12.59 -54.15 -21.32
N ARG A 177 -12.21 -54.63 -22.51
CA ARG A 177 -13.16 -54.97 -23.58
C ARG A 177 -14.18 -56.04 -23.16
N HIS A 178 -13.86 -56.84 -22.15
CA HIS A 178 -14.77 -57.83 -21.58
C HIS A 178 -15.84 -57.21 -20.66
N VAL A 179 -15.67 -55.96 -20.23
CA VAL A 179 -16.65 -55.25 -19.40
C VAL A 179 -17.86 -54.86 -20.26
N ARG A 180 -19.03 -55.45 -19.97
CA ARG A 180 -20.30 -55.21 -20.71
C ARG A 180 -21.26 -54.26 -20.00
N HIS A 181 -21.02 -53.99 -18.72
CA HIS A 181 -21.83 -53.07 -17.91
C HIS A 181 -21.14 -51.71 -17.83
N GLY A 182 -21.91 -50.64 -17.64
CA GLY A 182 -21.32 -49.33 -17.43
C GLY A 182 -20.53 -49.31 -16.12
N LEU A 183 -19.24 -49.00 -16.18
CA LEU A 183 -18.32 -48.98 -15.04
C LEU A 183 -17.76 -47.56 -14.86
N TRP A 184 -18.17 -46.89 -13.79
CA TRP A 184 -17.88 -45.47 -13.58
C TRP A 184 -16.96 -45.29 -12.38
N LEU A 185 -15.82 -44.65 -12.61
CA LEU A 185 -14.83 -44.32 -11.59
C LEU A 185 -14.79 -42.81 -11.39
N PHE A 186 -14.80 -42.35 -10.14
CA PHE A 186 -14.64 -40.95 -9.79
C PHE A 186 -13.39 -40.76 -8.93
N VAL A 187 -12.42 -39.97 -9.40
CA VAL A 187 -11.15 -39.72 -8.73
C VAL A 187 -10.99 -38.22 -8.42
N ASP A 188 -10.72 -37.90 -7.16
CA ASP A 188 -10.42 -36.54 -6.72
C ASP A 188 -8.98 -36.43 -6.22
N ALA A 189 -8.49 -35.19 -6.16
CA ALA A 189 -7.18 -34.84 -5.59
C ALA A 189 -5.99 -35.52 -6.29
N VAL A 190 -6.03 -35.61 -7.63
CA VAL A 190 -4.89 -36.10 -8.44
C VAL A 190 -3.64 -35.24 -8.24
N ASP A 191 -3.81 -33.94 -7.98
CA ASP A 191 -2.69 -33.05 -7.64
C ASP A 191 -2.07 -33.34 -6.27
N ASP A 192 -2.88 -33.75 -5.29
CA ASP A 192 -2.41 -33.98 -3.92
C ASP A 192 -1.55 -35.25 -3.82
N CYS A 193 -1.68 -36.23 -4.74
CA CYS A 193 -0.90 -37.46 -4.68
C CYS A 193 0.61 -37.22 -4.86
N ALA A 194 1.00 -36.17 -5.60
CA ALA A 194 2.40 -35.77 -5.81
C ALA A 194 2.75 -34.48 -5.05
N TYR A 195 2.03 -34.14 -3.96
CA TYR A 195 2.18 -32.86 -3.26
C TYR A 195 3.60 -32.58 -2.75
N SER A 196 4.38 -33.62 -2.42
CA SER A 196 5.78 -33.48 -2.00
C SER A 196 6.71 -32.95 -3.09
N HIS A 197 6.32 -33.07 -4.37
CA HIS A 197 7.09 -32.58 -5.51
C HIS A 197 6.90 -31.08 -5.75
N VAL A 198 6.20 -30.39 -4.84
CA VAL A 198 5.86 -28.97 -4.93
C VAL A 198 5.82 -28.33 -3.55
N GLY A 199 5.84 -26.99 -3.50
CA GLY A 199 5.64 -26.26 -2.24
C GLY A 199 6.82 -26.41 -1.26
N PRO A 200 6.56 -26.46 0.08
CA PRO A 200 7.61 -26.40 1.10
C PRO A 200 8.67 -27.52 1.02
N ASP A 201 8.27 -28.73 0.61
CA ASP A 201 9.19 -29.87 0.52
C ASP A 201 10.22 -29.67 -0.60
N LEU A 202 9.74 -29.23 -1.78
CA LEU A 202 10.60 -28.83 -2.90
C LEU A 202 11.49 -27.62 -2.52
N GLN A 203 10.95 -26.66 -1.78
CA GLN A 203 11.69 -25.51 -1.23
C GLN A 203 12.84 -25.92 -0.32
N GLY A 204 12.58 -26.84 0.61
CA GLY A 204 13.62 -27.42 1.42
C GLY A 204 14.69 -28.10 0.57
N TYR A 205 14.27 -28.91 -0.41
CA TYR A 205 15.19 -29.62 -1.29
C TYR A 205 16.13 -28.70 -2.07
N GLU A 206 15.62 -27.65 -2.74
CA GLU A 206 16.48 -26.72 -3.49
C GLU A 206 17.35 -25.84 -2.59
N ALA A 207 16.91 -25.57 -1.35
CA ALA A 207 17.71 -24.89 -0.34
C ALA A 207 18.81 -25.80 0.26
N GLY A 208 18.96 -27.03 -0.22
CA GLY A 208 19.97 -27.99 0.23
C GLY A 208 19.65 -28.67 1.56
N THR A 209 18.41 -28.56 2.07
CA THR A 209 18.00 -29.42 3.18
C THR A 209 17.85 -30.87 2.71
N LYS A 210 18.39 -31.80 3.49
CA LYS A 210 18.29 -33.24 3.21
C LYS A 210 16.83 -33.68 3.31
N THR A 211 16.21 -34.04 2.19
CA THR A 211 14.90 -34.70 2.19
C THR A 211 15.10 -36.21 2.22
N GLN A 212 14.19 -36.94 2.87
CA GLN A 212 14.14 -38.41 2.83
C GLN A 212 13.49 -38.94 1.55
N LEU A 213 13.03 -38.05 0.67
CA LEU A 213 12.22 -38.32 -0.53
C LEU A 213 13.06 -38.35 -1.83
N GLY A 214 14.39 -38.27 -1.73
CA GLY A 214 15.25 -38.23 -2.90
C GLY A 214 15.08 -36.94 -3.71
N PHE A 215 15.03 -37.08 -5.04
CA PHE A 215 14.94 -35.93 -5.94
C PHE A 215 13.49 -35.42 -6.08
N LEU A 216 13.28 -34.13 -5.87
CA LEU A 216 11.97 -33.49 -6.05
C LEU A 216 12.00 -32.62 -7.32
N SER A 217 10.91 -32.62 -8.08
CA SER A 217 10.78 -31.84 -9.31
C SER A 217 9.32 -31.47 -9.58
N PRO A 218 9.03 -30.19 -9.92
CA PRO A 218 7.68 -29.78 -10.31
C PRO A 218 7.18 -30.50 -11.58
N ASP A 219 8.08 -31.03 -12.41
CA ASP A 219 7.71 -31.78 -13.61
C ASP A 219 6.94 -33.05 -13.28
N ILE A 220 7.27 -33.72 -12.17
CA ILE A 220 6.51 -34.89 -11.70
C ILE A 220 5.07 -34.49 -11.37
N TRP A 221 4.87 -33.36 -10.69
CA TRP A 221 3.54 -32.88 -10.29
C TRP A 221 2.68 -32.46 -11.49
N HIS A 222 3.29 -31.92 -12.55
CA HIS A 222 2.60 -31.66 -13.81
C HIS A 222 2.29 -32.97 -14.55
N ALA A 223 3.29 -33.83 -14.69
CA ALA A 223 3.23 -35.05 -15.48
C ALA A 223 2.23 -36.08 -14.92
N VAL A 224 2.12 -36.21 -13.59
CA VAL A 224 1.15 -37.13 -12.96
C VAL A 224 -0.29 -36.78 -13.32
N GLN A 225 -0.63 -35.50 -13.34
CA GLN A 225 -1.98 -35.04 -13.64
C GLN A 225 -2.31 -35.20 -15.12
N VAL A 226 -1.39 -34.84 -16.02
CA VAL A 226 -1.64 -35.00 -17.46
C VAL A 226 -1.61 -36.47 -17.88
N GLY A 227 -0.69 -37.26 -17.34
CA GLY A 227 -0.65 -38.71 -17.57
C GLY A 227 -1.93 -39.40 -17.12
N PHE A 228 -2.55 -38.95 -16.02
CA PHE A 228 -3.85 -39.45 -15.56
C PHE A 228 -4.94 -39.23 -16.60
N VAL A 229 -5.03 -38.01 -17.14
CA VAL A 229 -6.03 -37.66 -18.18
C VAL A 229 -5.83 -38.50 -19.42
N GLN A 230 -4.59 -38.59 -19.91
CA GLN A 230 -4.27 -39.38 -21.10
C GLN A 230 -4.66 -40.84 -20.92
N ALA A 231 -4.27 -41.45 -19.79
CA ALA A 231 -4.61 -42.83 -19.49
C ALA A 231 -6.13 -43.03 -19.41
N ALA A 232 -6.84 -42.14 -18.75
CA ALA A 232 -8.28 -42.25 -18.59
C ALA A 232 -9.04 -42.11 -19.92
N ILE A 233 -8.57 -41.24 -20.83
CA ILE A 233 -9.10 -41.14 -22.20
C ILE A 233 -8.81 -42.42 -22.99
N ASP A 234 -7.56 -42.91 -22.96
CA ASP A 234 -7.19 -44.15 -23.67
C ASP A 234 -8.08 -45.33 -23.25
N LEU A 235 -8.36 -45.46 -21.94
CA LEU A 235 -9.23 -46.53 -21.41
C LEU A 235 -10.70 -46.31 -21.82
N HIS A 236 -11.18 -45.07 -21.86
CA HIS A 236 -12.53 -44.74 -22.30
C HIS A 236 -12.74 -45.02 -23.80
N GLU A 237 -11.78 -44.63 -24.64
CA GLU A 237 -11.83 -44.88 -26.09
C GLU A 237 -11.74 -46.37 -26.41
N LEU A 238 -10.98 -47.12 -25.60
CA LEU A 238 -10.87 -48.57 -25.70
C LEU A 238 -12.17 -49.29 -25.31
N GLN A 239 -12.90 -48.78 -24.31
CA GLN A 239 -14.17 -49.31 -23.84
C GLN A 239 -15.11 -48.16 -23.38
N PRO A 240 -16.06 -47.71 -24.23
CA PRO A 240 -16.96 -46.60 -23.90
C PRO A 240 -17.87 -46.83 -22.68
N HIS A 241 -18.06 -48.09 -22.27
CA HIS A 241 -18.75 -48.42 -21.01
C HIS A 241 -17.98 -48.00 -19.76
N VAL A 242 -16.65 -47.84 -19.86
CA VAL A 242 -15.80 -47.34 -18.79
C VAL A 242 -15.78 -45.81 -18.85
N LYS A 243 -16.20 -45.15 -17.77
CA LYS A 243 -16.08 -43.70 -17.62
C LYS A 243 -15.26 -43.36 -16.40
N ILE A 244 -14.20 -42.57 -16.58
CA ILE A 244 -13.32 -42.15 -15.49
C ILE A 244 -13.44 -40.63 -15.38
N PHE A 245 -14.01 -40.16 -14.28
CA PHE A 245 -14.16 -38.75 -13.99
C PHE A 245 -13.07 -38.30 -13.03
N GLY A 246 -12.51 -37.11 -13.28
CA GLY A 246 -11.37 -36.60 -12.51
C GLY A 246 -11.41 -35.10 -12.25
N ALA A 247 -10.78 -34.67 -11.16
CA ALA A 247 -10.53 -33.26 -10.86
C ALA A 247 -9.03 -32.93 -10.95
N LEU A 248 -8.70 -31.84 -11.63
CA LEU A 248 -7.32 -31.45 -11.96
C LEU A 248 -7.03 -29.99 -11.62
N ARG A 249 -5.75 -29.66 -11.44
CA ARG A 249 -5.29 -28.27 -11.37
C ARG A 249 -5.13 -27.69 -12.76
N GLN A 250 -5.61 -26.45 -12.94
CA GLN A 250 -5.45 -25.73 -14.20
C GLN A 250 -3.97 -25.46 -14.50
N GLU A 251 -3.19 -25.21 -13.44
CA GLU A 251 -1.76 -24.94 -13.48
C GLU A 251 -0.98 -26.05 -14.20
N ALA A 252 -1.35 -27.32 -13.96
CA ALA A 252 -0.72 -28.47 -14.62
C ALA A 252 -1.07 -28.58 -16.10
N ILE A 253 -2.30 -28.21 -16.47
CA ILE A 253 -2.74 -28.19 -17.88
C ILE A 253 -2.05 -27.05 -18.63
N ASP A 254 -1.89 -25.89 -17.99
CA ASP A 254 -1.29 -24.70 -18.61
C ASP A 254 0.23 -24.84 -18.81
N ALA A 255 0.95 -25.45 -17.86
CA ALA A 255 2.40 -25.67 -17.92
C ALA A 255 2.84 -26.71 -18.95
N SER A 256 1.90 -27.49 -19.46
CA SER A 256 2.17 -28.68 -20.25
C SER A 256 2.23 -28.39 -21.75
N HIS A 257 3.38 -28.64 -22.36
CA HIS A 257 3.60 -28.58 -23.81
C HIS A 257 3.45 -29.98 -24.43
N PHE A 258 2.21 -30.46 -24.60
CA PHE A 258 1.96 -31.74 -25.29
C PHE A 258 1.29 -31.53 -26.66
N PRO A 259 1.67 -32.30 -27.70
CA PRO A 259 1.14 -32.16 -29.07
C PRO A 259 -0.40 -32.27 -29.16
N ASP A 260 -1.03 -33.03 -28.26
CA ASP A 260 -2.46 -33.38 -28.32
C ASP A 260 -3.35 -32.54 -27.39
N ARG A 261 -2.91 -31.33 -26.99
CA ARG A 261 -3.68 -30.46 -26.06
C ARG A 261 -5.13 -30.23 -26.51
N GLN A 262 -5.36 -30.04 -27.82
CA GLN A 262 -6.70 -29.86 -28.39
C GLN A 262 -7.61 -31.08 -28.18
N ASN A 263 -7.04 -32.29 -28.22
CA ASN A 263 -7.81 -33.52 -27.96
C ASN A 263 -8.22 -33.61 -26.49
N LEU A 264 -7.34 -33.23 -25.56
CA LEU A 264 -7.63 -33.21 -24.13
C LEU A 264 -8.72 -32.17 -23.78
N GLU A 265 -8.70 -31.00 -24.41
CA GLU A 265 -9.68 -29.92 -24.18
C GLU A 265 -11.13 -30.35 -24.47
N THR A 266 -11.32 -31.34 -25.36
CA THR A 266 -12.64 -31.91 -25.66
C THR A 266 -13.26 -32.59 -24.43
N TYR A 267 -12.45 -33.23 -23.57
CA TYR A 267 -12.90 -33.93 -22.37
C TYR A 267 -12.85 -33.08 -21.09
N LEU A 268 -12.24 -31.89 -21.15
CA LEU A 268 -12.06 -30.98 -20.01
C LEU A 268 -13.17 -29.94 -19.90
N LEU A 269 -13.64 -29.73 -18.67
CA LEU A 269 -14.47 -28.60 -18.26
C LEU A 269 -13.63 -27.64 -17.39
N PRO A 270 -13.17 -26.49 -17.93
CA PRO A 270 -12.53 -25.47 -17.12
C PRO A 270 -13.60 -24.76 -16.27
N LEU A 271 -13.54 -24.97 -14.96
CA LEU A 271 -14.49 -24.38 -14.03
C LEU A 271 -14.13 -22.92 -13.76
N GLN A 272 -15.02 -22.02 -14.20
CA GLN A 272 -14.85 -20.58 -14.16
C GLN A 272 -16.17 -19.92 -13.73
N TYR A 273 -16.08 -18.77 -13.08
CA TYR A 273 -17.22 -18.03 -12.54
C TYR A 273 -17.12 -16.55 -12.87
N SER A 274 -18.17 -16.02 -13.48
CA SER A 274 -18.38 -14.58 -13.57
C SER A 274 -18.75 -13.98 -12.21
N LEU A 275 -18.70 -12.66 -12.10
CA LEU A 275 -19.25 -11.94 -10.93
C LEU A 275 -20.72 -12.33 -10.65
N SER A 276 -21.53 -12.52 -11.69
CA SER A 276 -22.92 -12.93 -11.56
C SER A 276 -23.05 -14.32 -10.92
N ASP A 277 -22.21 -15.26 -11.34
CA ASP A 277 -22.21 -16.63 -10.80
C ASP A 277 -21.79 -16.63 -9.32
N LEU A 278 -20.78 -15.85 -8.95
CA LEU A 278 -20.31 -15.72 -7.56
C LEU A 278 -21.39 -15.10 -6.65
N LYS A 279 -22.08 -14.05 -7.12
CA LYS A 279 -23.26 -13.49 -6.42
C LYS A 279 -24.38 -14.54 -6.32
N GLY A 280 -24.58 -15.34 -7.37
CA GLY A 280 -25.53 -16.44 -7.43
C GLY A 280 -25.25 -17.52 -6.39
N ILE A 281 -24.00 -17.98 -6.29
CA ILE A 281 -23.55 -18.96 -5.28
C ILE A 281 -23.84 -18.47 -3.86
N PHE A 282 -23.45 -17.23 -3.55
CA PHE A 282 -23.67 -16.67 -2.21
C PHE A 282 -25.17 -16.54 -1.90
N ARG A 283 -25.98 -16.09 -2.87
CA ARG A 283 -27.43 -15.98 -2.72
C ARG A 283 -28.09 -17.34 -2.51
N THR A 284 -27.72 -18.36 -3.29
CA THR A 284 -28.24 -19.73 -3.13
C THR A 284 -27.95 -20.26 -1.73
N LYS A 285 -26.77 -19.97 -1.16
CA LYS A 285 -26.42 -20.35 0.20
C LYS A 285 -27.22 -19.58 1.25
N LEU A 286 -27.41 -18.27 1.09
CA LEU A 286 -28.30 -17.52 1.98
C LEU A 286 -29.74 -18.05 1.95
N GLU A 287 -30.24 -18.44 0.77
CA GLU A 287 -31.58 -19.02 0.64
C GLU A 287 -31.69 -20.37 1.35
N ALA A 288 -30.65 -21.20 1.28
CA ALA A 288 -30.60 -22.45 2.03
C ALA A 288 -30.55 -22.18 3.55
N LEU A 289 -29.71 -21.23 3.99
CA LEU A 289 -29.61 -20.82 5.39
C LEU A 289 -30.93 -20.29 5.93
N ARG A 290 -31.64 -19.48 5.14
CA ARG A 290 -32.96 -18.93 5.50
C ARG A 290 -33.97 -20.03 5.82
N LYS A 291 -33.89 -21.15 5.10
CA LYS A 291 -34.78 -22.30 5.30
C LYS A 291 -34.37 -23.16 6.48
N SER A 292 -33.07 -23.37 6.69
CA SER A 292 -32.56 -24.26 7.74
C SER A 292 -32.41 -23.59 9.10
N GLU A 293 -32.02 -22.32 9.12
CA GLU A 293 -31.66 -21.52 10.32
C GLU A 293 -32.21 -20.08 10.18
N PRO A 294 -33.55 -19.89 10.16
CA PRO A 294 -34.16 -18.56 10.00
C PRO A 294 -33.75 -17.55 11.10
N GLU A 295 -33.35 -18.02 12.28
CA GLU A 295 -32.85 -17.21 13.39
C GLU A 295 -31.50 -16.53 13.12
N ALA A 296 -30.77 -16.95 12.08
CA ALA A 296 -29.55 -16.27 11.62
C ALA A 296 -29.85 -14.96 10.85
N PHE A 297 -31.12 -14.71 10.51
CA PHE A 297 -31.58 -13.55 9.76
C PHE A 297 -32.16 -12.49 10.68
N PHE A 298 -31.93 -11.22 10.34
CA PHE A 298 -32.63 -10.11 10.98
C PHE A 298 -34.12 -10.09 10.60
N ALA A 299 -34.42 -10.28 9.31
CA ALA A 299 -35.77 -10.31 8.78
C ALA A 299 -35.93 -11.51 7.81
N PRO A 300 -36.16 -12.74 8.33
CA PRO A 300 -36.23 -13.95 7.51
C PRO A 300 -37.39 -13.93 6.50
N THR A 301 -38.44 -13.15 6.73
CA THR A 301 -39.59 -13.04 5.82
C THR A 301 -39.40 -11.98 4.72
N ASP A 302 -38.26 -11.28 4.67
CA ASP A 302 -38.00 -10.29 3.62
C ASP A 302 -37.94 -10.97 2.24
N PRO A 303 -38.62 -10.44 1.21
CA PRO A 303 -38.55 -11.00 -0.15
C PRO A 303 -37.13 -10.95 -0.74
N ASN A 304 -36.31 -9.99 -0.32
CA ASN A 304 -34.90 -9.92 -0.69
C ASN A 304 -34.06 -10.58 0.41
N VAL A 305 -33.59 -11.80 0.16
CA VAL A 305 -32.78 -12.58 1.10
C VAL A 305 -31.52 -11.85 1.59
N VAL A 306 -30.91 -11.01 0.75
CA VAL A 306 -29.72 -10.21 1.12
C VAL A 306 -30.12 -9.13 2.12
N ARG A 307 -31.21 -8.39 1.85
CA ARG A 307 -31.74 -7.39 2.77
C ARG A 307 -32.25 -8.03 4.07
N GLY A 308 -32.90 -9.18 3.99
CA GLY A 308 -33.36 -9.94 5.15
C GLY A 308 -32.20 -10.39 6.04
N PHE A 309 -31.06 -10.75 5.45
CA PHE A 309 -29.86 -11.14 6.18
C PHE A 309 -29.15 -9.93 6.79
N PHE A 310 -28.79 -8.91 6.00
CA PHE A 310 -27.95 -7.81 6.47
C PHE A 310 -28.73 -6.63 7.09
N GLY A 311 -29.98 -6.42 6.69
CA GLY A 311 -30.74 -5.19 6.92
C GLY A 311 -30.54 -4.12 5.85
N PHE A 312 -29.63 -4.32 4.90
CA PHE A 312 -29.31 -3.39 3.82
C PHE A 312 -28.82 -4.14 2.57
N THR A 313 -28.73 -3.43 1.43
CA THR A 313 -28.19 -3.97 0.17
C THR A 313 -26.90 -3.29 -0.28
N HIS A 314 -26.56 -2.13 0.30
CA HIS A 314 -25.38 -1.35 -0.06
C HIS A 314 -24.53 -1.02 1.17
N VAL A 315 -23.22 -0.95 0.96
CA VAL A 315 -22.21 -0.60 1.96
C VAL A 315 -21.49 0.68 1.52
N PRO A 316 -21.41 1.72 2.36
CA PRO A 316 -20.57 2.89 2.07
C PRO A 316 -19.09 2.52 2.08
N HIS A 317 -18.35 2.93 1.05
CA HIS A 317 -16.92 2.73 0.98
C HIS A 317 -16.19 3.57 2.06
N SER A 318 -15.11 3.05 2.64
CA SER A 318 -14.47 3.70 3.80
C SER A 318 -13.63 4.94 3.49
N TYR A 319 -13.21 5.11 2.23
CA TYR A 319 -12.28 6.19 1.85
C TYR A 319 -12.41 6.63 0.38
N VAL A 320 -13.33 6.04 -0.38
CA VAL A 320 -13.57 6.47 -1.76
C VAL A 320 -14.83 7.31 -1.75
N THR A 321 -14.73 8.52 -2.28
CA THR A 321 -15.83 9.48 -2.33
C THR A 321 -16.20 9.82 -3.75
N ASP A 322 -17.46 10.15 -3.97
CA ASP A 322 -17.93 10.71 -5.23
C ASP A 322 -17.44 12.16 -5.44
N SER A 323 -17.85 12.78 -6.54
CA SER A 323 -17.52 14.18 -6.86
C SER A 323 -18.06 15.20 -5.85
N ARG A 324 -19.00 14.80 -4.99
CA ARG A 324 -19.60 15.60 -3.92
C ARG A 324 -19.00 15.27 -2.55
N HIS A 325 -17.90 14.51 -2.49
CA HIS A 325 -17.23 14.08 -1.27
C HIS A 325 -18.07 13.15 -0.37
N HIS A 326 -19.13 12.53 -0.90
CA HIS A 326 -19.88 11.51 -0.18
C HIS A 326 -19.28 10.12 -0.40
N PRO A 327 -19.28 9.22 0.61
CA PRO A 327 -18.82 7.85 0.44
C PRO A 327 -19.58 7.14 -0.69
N VAL A 328 -18.84 6.58 -1.64
CA VAL A 328 -19.42 5.79 -2.73
C VAL A 328 -20.14 4.58 -2.15
N GLN A 329 -21.35 4.31 -2.60
CA GLN A 329 -22.14 3.14 -2.19
C GLN A 329 -21.82 1.94 -3.08
N GLU A 330 -21.59 0.78 -2.46
CA GLU A 330 -21.23 -0.46 -3.14
C GLU A 330 -22.26 -1.55 -2.81
N ASP A 331 -22.69 -2.35 -3.80
CA ASP A 331 -23.55 -3.52 -3.54
C ASP A 331 -22.84 -4.48 -2.56
N VAL A 332 -23.56 -4.95 -1.53
CA VAL A 332 -22.93 -5.74 -0.46
C VAL A 332 -22.35 -7.06 -0.94
N LEU A 333 -22.95 -7.70 -1.96
CA LEU A 333 -22.41 -8.94 -2.51
C LEU A 333 -21.17 -8.65 -3.37
N GLU A 334 -21.15 -7.55 -4.12
CA GLU A 334 -19.95 -7.13 -4.86
C GLU A 334 -18.79 -6.77 -3.92
N TYR A 335 -19.10 -6.08 -2.80
CA TYR A 335 -18.15 -5.83 -1.73
C TYR A 335 -17.54 -7.14 -1.19
N ILE A 336 -18.37 -8.16 -0.93
CA ILE A 336 -17.91 -9.48 -0.48
C ILE A 336 -17.05 -10.15 -1.56
N VAL A 337 -17.53 -10.19 -2.80
CA VAL A 337 -16.85 -10.88 -3.90
C VAL A 337 -15.49 -10.26 -4.20
N ARG A 338 -15.34 -8.93 -4.27
CA ARG A 338 -14.03 -8.30 -4.54
C ARG A 338 -13.00 -8.50 -3.43
N HIS A 339 -13.43 -8.85 -2.22
CA HIS A 339 -12.53 -9.21 -1.12
C HIS A 339 -12.11 -10.67 -1.16
N SER A 340 -12.71 -11.48 -2.03
CA SER A 340 -12.22 -12.80 -2.46
C SER A 340 -11.41 -12.69 -3.74
N ARG A 341 -10.65 -13.73 -4.08
CA ARG A 341 -9.94 -13.90 -5.36
C ARG A 341 -10.85 -14.52 -6.44
N GLY A 342 -12.17 -14.43 -6.29
CA GLY A 342 -13.15 -15.00 -7.22
C GLY A 342 -13.36 -16.51 -7.03
N ARG A 343 -13.32 -17.01 -5.79
CA ARG A 343 -13.38 -18.44 -5.48
C ARG A 343 -14.52 -18.78 -4.51
N PRO A 344 -15.38 -19.77 -4.80
CA PRO A 344 -16.48 -20.19 -3.92
C PRO A 344 -16.02 -20.55 -2.50
N ARG A 345 -14.88 -21.24 -2.33
CA ARG A 345 -14.36 -21.58 -0.99
C ARG A 345 -14.12 -20.35 -0.10
N GLU A 346 -13.67 -19.25 -0.69
CA GLU A 346 -13.42 -18.01 0.04
C GLU A 346 -14.74 -17.32 0.41
N LEU A 347 -15.76 -17.42 -0.46
CA LEU A 347 -17.11 -16.97 -0.16
C LEU A 347 -17.72 -17.75 1.01
N ASP A 348 -17.48 -19.06 1.10
CA ASP A 348 -17.91 -19.87 2.24
C ASP A 348 -17.30 -19.39 3.56
N MET A 349 -15.99 -19.12 3.56
CA MET A 349 -15.30 -18.60 4.75
C MET A 349 -15.80 -17.22 5.19
N VAL A 350 -16.19 -16.37 4.24
CA VAL A 350 -16.82 -15.08 4.54
C VAL A 350 -18.24 -15.28 5.05
N GLY A 351 -19.04 -16.12 4.39
CA GLY A 351 -20.42 -16.40 4.77
C GLY A 351 -20.54 -16.95 6.20
N ASP A 352 -19.68 -17.92 6.56
CA ASP A 352 -19.54 -18.46 7.92
C ASP A 352 -19.26 -17.34 8.94
N SER A 353 -18.31 -16.45 8.61
CA SER A 353 -17.98 -15.29 9.45
C SER A 353 -19.13 -14.32 9.64
N LEU A 354 -19.96 -14.15 8.59
CA LEU A 354 -21.08 -13.22 8.60
C LEU A 354 -22.30 -13.81 9.31
N GLN A 355 -22.52 -15.12 9.21
CA GLN A 355 -23.55 -15.84 9.97
C GLN A 355 -23.29 -15.74 11.48
N ALA A 356 -22.02 -15.80 11.90
CA ALA A 356 -21.64 -15.66 13.32
C ALA A 356 -21.92 -14.25 13.91
N LEU A 357 -22.26 -13.26 13.09
CA LEU A 357 -22.70 -11.95 13.58
C LEU A 357 -24.14 -12.03 14.10
N ALA A 358 -24.41 -11.31 15.19
CA ALA A 358 -25.72 -11.23 15.81
C ALA A 358 -26.85 -10.96 14.79
N SER A 359 -27.97 -11.67 14.93
CA SER A 359 -29.16 -11.63 14.06
C SER A 359 -30.05 -10.40 14.30
N ARG A 360 -29.43 -9.24 14.50
CA ARG A 360 -30.06 -7.91 14.52
C ARG A 360 -29.74 -7.17 13.23
N PRO A 361 -30.29 -5.95 12.97
CA PRO A 361 -29.78 -5.13 11.88
C PRO A 361 -28.27 -5.00 12.02
N ARG A 362 -27.55 -5.50 11.03
CA ARG A 362 -26.09 -5.46 11.02
C ARG A 362 -25.68 -4.07 10.57
N SER A 363 -24.65 -3.52 11.19
CA SER A 363 -24.08 -2.27 10.68
C SER A 363 -23.12 -2.55 9.51
N PRO A 364 -22.97 -1.61 8.56
CA PRO A 364 -21.95 -1.72 7.53
C PRO A 364 -20.54 -1.94 8.10
N ASP A 365 -20.22 -1.36 9.26
CA ASP A 365 -18.92 -1.54 9.91
C ASP A 365 -18.65 -2.95 10.40
N GLU A 366 -19.67 -3.62 10.97
CA GLU A 366 -19.54 -5.01 11.40
C GLU A 366 -19.29 -5.94 10.22
N VAL A 367 -20.03 -5.74 9.12
CA VAL A 367 -19.85 -6.50 7.88
C VAL A 367 -18.46 -6.24 7.29
N ARG A 368 -18.03 -4.96 7.20
CA ARG A 368 -16.69 -4.61 6.72
C ARG A 368 -15.60 -5.29 7.55
N ARG A 369 -15.71 -5.28 8.87
CA ARG A 369 -14.74 -5.90 9.78
C ARG A 369 -14.64 -7.41 9.55
N ALA A 370 -15.77 -8.11 9.51
CA ALA A 370 -15.81 -9.56 9.28
C ALA A 370 -15.23 -9.96 7.92
N VAL A 371 -15.62 -9.25 6.84
CA VAL A 371 -15.11 -9.49 5.49
C VAL A 371 -13.61 -9.23 5.41
N ARG A 372 -13.13 -8.10 5.95
CA ARG A 372 -11.70 -7.73 5.91
C ARG A 372 -10.81 -8.71 6.66
N GLU A 373 -11.27 -9.19 7.82
CA GLU A 373 -10.53 -10.18 8.61
C GLU A 373 -10.31 -11.47 7.81
N LYS A 374 -11.35 -12.01 7.18
CA LYS A 374 -11.23 -13.20 6.33
C LYS A 374 -10.44 -12.92 5.05
N SER A 375 -10.65 -11.76 4.44
CA SER A 375 -9.91 -11.33 3.23
C SER A 375 -8.40 -11.32 3.46
N GLY A 376 -7.93 -10.82 4.62
CA GLY A 376 -6.51 -10.86 4.97
C GLY A 376 -5.94 -12.29 5.04
N LYS A 377 -6.72 -13.27 5.49
CA LYS A 377 -6.32 -14.69 5.56
C LYS A 377 -6.15 -15.32 4.17
N PHE A 378 -6.88 -14.83 3.16
CA PHE A 378 -6.75 -15.34 1.78
C PHE A 378 -5.39 -15.05 1.16
N PHE A 379 -4.70 -14.00 1.63
CA PHE A 379 -3.31 -13.78 1.24
C PHE A 379 -2.41 -14.94 1.69
N GLY A 380 -2.57 -15.42 2.92
CA GLY A 380 -1.85 -16.60 3.43
C GLY A 380 -2.09 -17.83 2.56
N PHE A 381 -3.35 -18.12 2.21
CA PHE A 381 -3.67 -19.24 1.31
C PHE A 381 -3.05 -19.08 -0.08
N ALA A 382 -2.96 -17.87 -0.60
CA ALA A 382 -2.28 -17.63 -1.88
C ALA A 382 -0.78 -17.93 -1.80
N LYS A 383 -0.14 -17.72 -0.63
CA LYS A 383 1.26 -18.11 -0.39
C LYS A 383 1.41 -19.64 -0.41
N ASP A 384 0.52 -20.32 0.30
CA ASP A 384 0.53 -21.79 0.44
C ASP A 384 0.16 -22.51 -0.87
N GLU A 385 -0.55 -21.83 -1.77
CA GLU A 385 -1.03 -22.41 -3.04
C GLU A 385 -0.03 -22.31 -4.19
N ARG A 386 1.01 -21.47 -4.10
CA ARG A 386 1.96 -21.34 -5.21
C ARG A 386 2.93 -22.51 -5.25
N VAL A 387 2.77 -23.30 -6.30
CA VAL A 387 3.73 -24.28 -6.78
C VAL A 387 4.56 -23.65 -7.91
N PRO A 388 5.91 -23.75 -7.93
CA PRO A 388 6.76 -24.33 -6.90
C PRO A 388 7.24 -23.36 -5.79
N TYR A 389 7.19 -22.02 -5.96
CA TYR A 389 7.81 -21.10 -4.98
C TYR A 389 7.03 -19.83 -4.62
N TRP A 390 6.84 -19.60 -3.32
CA TRP A 390 6.67 -18.27 -2.72
C TRP A 390 8.02 -17.76 -2.19
N SER A 391 8.51 -16.64 -2.71
CA SER A 391 9.75 -16.01 -2.21
C SER A 391 9.44 -15.08 -1.04
N PRO A 392 10.16 -15.18 0.10
CA PRO A 392 10.06 -14.20 1.19
C PRO A 392 10.32 -12.75 0.74
N ASP A 393 11.14 -12.55 -0.28
CA ASP A 393 11.43 -11.22 -0.83
C ASP A 393 10.19 -10.57 -1.46
N LEU A 394 9.22 -11.37 -1.94
CA LEU A 394 7.96 -10.83 -2.47
C LEU A 394 7.13 -10.16 -1.38
N GLU A 395 7.19 -10.68 -0.15
CA GLU A 395 6.51 -10.10 1.00
C GLU A 395 7.16 -8.77 1.40
N SER A 396 8.49 -8.72 1.43
CA SER A 396 9.26 -7.49 1.61
C SER A 396 8.89 -6.43 0.55
N LEU A 397 8.82 -6.82 -0.72
CA LEU A 397 8.39 -5.93 -1.81
C LEU A 397 6.98 -5.37 -1.57
N LEU A 398 6.01 -6.21 -1.20
CA LEU A 398 4.63 -5.79 -0.93
C LEU A 398 4.51 -4.84 0.26
N ASN A 399 5.36 -5.02 1.28
CA ASN A 399 5.43 -4.15 2.46
C ASN A 399 5.95 -2.75 2.12
N GLU A 400 6.79 -2.61 1.10
CA GLU A 400 7.27 -1.29 0.66
C GLU A 400 6.22 -0.50 -0.14
N ILE A 401 5.17 -1.14 -0.65
CA ILE A 401 4.14 -0.47 -1.48
C ILE A 401 3.20 0.34 -0.58
N SER A 402 3.28 1.67 -0.69
CA SER A 402 2.53 2.61 0.14
C SER A 402 1.10 2.93 -0.34
N SER A 403 0.60 2.28 -1.39
CA SER A 403 -0.77 2.49 -1.90
C SER A 403 -1.34 1.22 -2.54
N ASN A 404 -2.67 1.11 -2.64
CA ASN A 404 -3.34 0.06 -3.42
C ASN A 404 -3.26 0.28 -4.94
N VAL A 405 -2.81 1.44 -5.40
CA VAL A 405 -2.51 1.72 -6.82
C VAL A 405 -1.02 2.03 -6.98
N VAL A 406 -0.37 1.35 -7.92
CA VAL A 406 1.05 1.47 -8.21
C VAL A 406 1.24 1.93 -9.64
N SER A 407 1.98 3.03 -9.84
CA SER A 407 2.30 3.51 -11.19
C SER A 407 3.31 2.62 -11.88
N ARG A 408 3.32 2.61 -13.23
CA ARG A 408 4.36 1.90 -14.01
C ARG A 408 5.79 2.29 -13.59
N ARG A 409 6.04 3.57 -13.31
CA ARG A 409 7.36 4.04 -12.85
C ARG A 409 7.72 3.43 -11.49
N ASP A 410 6.79 3.40 -10.54
CA ASP A 410 7.02 2.82 -9.23
C ASP A 410 7.21 1.31 -9.29
N ARG A 411 6.44 0.60 -10.15
CA ARG A 411 6.65 -0.83 -10.43
C ARG A 411 8.07 -1.08 -10.90
N VAL A 412 8.53 -0.37 -11.94
CA VAL A 412 9.88 -0.54 -12.51
C VAL A 412 10.95 -0.29 -11.45
N ARG A 413 10.85 0.82 -10.69
CA ARG A 413 11.79 1.13 -9.61
C ARG A 413 11.87 0.02 -8.57
N ARG A 414 10.72 -0.48 -8.13
CA ARG A 414 10.63 -1.50 -7.07
C ARG A 414 11.06 -2.89 -7.56
N ALA A 415 10.72 -3.25 -8.80
CA ALA A 415 11.20 -4.48 -9.43
C ALA A 415 12.74 -4.48 -9.54
N ALA A 416 13.34 -3.36 -9.96
CA ALA A 416 14.80 -3.22 -9.98
C ALA A 416 15.42 -3.35 -8.57
N SER A 417 14.81 -2.73 -7.56
CA SER A 417 15.26 -2.86 -6.15
C SER A 417 15.08 -4.26 -5.58
N TYR A 418 14.09 -5.03 -6.05
CA TYR A 418 13.92 -6.43 -5.70
C TYR A 418 15.04 -7.27 -6.33
N LEU A 419 15.27 -7.12 -7.63
CA LEU A 419 16.29 -7.87 -8.37
C LEU A 419 17.72 -7.60 -7.85
N SER A 420 18.00 -6.40 -7.33
CA SER A 420 19.30 -6.11 -6.72
C SER A 420 19.54 -6.78 -5.37
N ARG A 421 18.47 -7.23 -4.68
CA ARG A 421 18.53 -7.87 -3.36
C ARG A 421 18.36 -9.38 -3.42
N ALA A 422 17.67 -9.88 -4.42
CA ALA A 422 17.38 -11.30 -4.57
C ALA A 422 18.67 -12.10 -4.73
N THR A 423 19.03 -12.86 -3.70
CA THR A 423 20.18 -13.78 -3.70
C THR A 423 19.73 -15.15 -4.17
N GLY A 424 19.58 -15.34 -5.48
CA GLY A 424 19.22 -16.65 -6.04
C GLY A 424 18.72 -16.61 -7.48
N THR A 425 18.66 -17.78 -8.11
CA THR A 425 17.97 -18.00 -9.38
C THR A 425 16.47 -18.06 -9.12
N LEU A 426 15.67 -16.99 -9.33
CA LEU A 426 14.22 -17.10 -9.59
C LEU A 426 13.49 -15.77 -9.88
N VAL A 427 12.55 -15.86 -10.84
CA VAL A 427 11.54 -14.90 -11.33
C VAL A 427 12.08 -13.56 -11.90
N PRO A 428 12.14 -13.40 -13.24
CA PRO A 428 12.60 -12.16 -13.89
C PRO A 428 11.80 -10.90 -13.53
N ASP A 429 10.53 -11.05 -13.14
CA ASP A 429 9.67 -9.94 -12.73
C ASP A 429 8.79 -10.31 -11.52
N PRO A 430 9.03 -9.72 -10.33
CA PRO A 430 8.27 -10.05 -9.12
C PRO A 430 6.80 -9.60 -9.20
N PHE A 431 6.48 -8.54 -9.97
CA PHE A 431 5.09 -8.11 -10.15
C PHE A 431 4.32 -9.05 -11.07
N LEU A 432 4.99 -9.63 -12.08
CA LEU A 432 4.38 -10.66 -12.90
C LEU A 432 4.05 -11.89 -12.07
N ALA A 433 4.96 -12.35 -11.19
CA ALA A 433 4.65 -13.45 -10.28
C ALA A 433 3.45 -13.18 -9.37
N LEU A 434 3.32 -11.96 -8.83
CA LEU A 434 2.15 -11.58 -8.03
C LEU A 434 0.86 -11.50 -8.87
N PHE A 435 0.97 -11.09 -10.14
CA PHE A 435 -0.14 -11.08 -11.09
C PHE A 435 -0.62 -12.49 -11.44
N GLU A 436 0.31 -13.43 -11.68
CA GLU A 436 0.01 -14.84 -11.93
C GLU A 436 -0.77 -15.48 -10.77
N LEU A 437 -0.60 -14.96 -9.55
CA LEU A 437 -1.35 -15.38 -8.35
C LEU A 437 -2.70 -14.66 -8.14
N GLY A 438 -3.04 -13.70 -9.00
CA GLY A 438 -4.21 -12.83 -8.82
C GLY A 438 -4.08 -11.84 -7.66
N LEU A 439 -2.88 -11.66 -7.11
CA LEU A 439 -2.60 -10.77 -5.97
C LEU A 439 -2.33 -9.32 -6.41
N VAL A 440 -1.88 -9.15 -7.65
CA VAL A 440 -1.76 -7.85 -8.30
C VAL A 440 -2.58 -7.87 -9.60
N GLY A 441 -3.32 -6.81 -9.86
CA GLY A 441 -4.05 -6.58 -11.09
C GLY A 441 -3.44 -5.44 -11.90
N CYS A 442 -4.05 -5.13 -13.03
CA CYS A 442 -3.69 -4.00 -13.89
C CYS A 442 -4.94 -3.33 -14.46
N THR A 443 -4.75 -2.16 -15.07
CA THR A 443 -5.81 -1.49 -15.84
C THR A 443 -5.69 -1.82 -17.32
N VAL A 444 -6.80 -2.21 -17.94
CA VAL A 444 -6.93 -2.51 -19.37
C VAL A 444 -7.86 -1.47 -20.02
N VAL A 445 -7.54 -1.05 -21.24
CA VAL A 445 -8.37 -0.13 -22.03
C VAL A 445 -9.53 -0.90 -22.65
N THR A 446 -10.74 -0.39 -22.48
CA THR A 446 -11.99 -0.92 -23.04
C THR A 446 -12.76 0.21 -23.71
N ASP A 447 -13.81 -0.11 -24.45
CA ASP A 447 -14.68 0.88 -25.10
C ASP A 447 -15.35 1.83 -24.09
N GLN A 448 -15.51 1.39 -22.84
CA GLN A 448 -16.11 2.16 -21.74
C GLN A 448 -15.07 2.91 -20.89
N GLY A 449 -13.80 2.92 -21.31
CA GLY A 449 -12.68 3.52 -20.57
C GLY A 449 -11.76 2.46 -19.96
N LEU A 450 -11.10 2.78 -18.83
CA LEU A 450 -10.22 1.82 -18.17
C LEU A 450 -11.01 0.88 -17.25
N SER A 451 -10.74 -0.41 -17.37
CA SER A 451 -11.28 -1.48 -16.51
C SER A 451 -10.16 -2.12 -15.71
N GLN A 452 -10.43 -2.42 -14.44
CA GLN A 452 -9.50 -3.11 -13.55
C GLN A 452 -9.58 -4.62 -13.77
N ARG A 453 -8.44 -5.27 -14.01
CA ARG A 453 -8.35 -6.72 -14.25
C ARG A 453 -7.36 -7.36 -13.31
N PHE A 454 -7.80 -8.45 -12.70
CA PHE A 454 -6.97 -9.37 -11.91
C PHE A 454 -6.99 -10.73 -12.60
N ARG A 455 -5.92 -11.51 -12.45
CA ARG A 455 -5.95 -12.90 -12.89
C ARG A 455 -6.90 -13.70 -12.00
N GLN A 456 -8.15 -13.81 -12.44
CA GLN A 456 -9.23 -14.57 -11.80
C GLN A 456 -9.85 -15.51 -12.84
N SER A 457 -10.61 -16.50 -12.37
CA SER A 457 -11.32 -17.44 -13.22
C SER A 457 -12.63 -16.83 -13.75
N ASP A 458 -12.59 -15.62 -14.32
CA ASP A 458 -13.73 -14.95 -14.97
C ASP A 458 -13.56 -15.00 -16.50
N PRO A 459 -14.40 -15.74 -17.24
CA PRO A 459 -14.29 -15.87 -18.69
C PRO A 459 -14.66 -14.59 -19.43
N ALA A 460 -15.51 -13.74 -18.85
CA ALA A 460 -15.99 -12.53 -19.50
C ALA A 460 -14.93 -11.42 -19.46
N LEU A 461 -13.99 -11.52 -18.51
CA LEU A 461 -13.03 -10.46 -18.23
C LEU A 461 -11.57 -10.96 -18.20
N PRO A 462 -11.08 -11.62 -19.27
CA PRO A 462 -9.73 -12.15 -19.31
C PRO A 462 -8.67 -11.03 -19.24
N VAL A 463 -7.46 -11.41 -18.83
CA VAL A 463 -6.28 -10.55 -18.88
C VAL A 463 -5.02 -11.37 -19.07
N THR A 464 -4.19 -10.95 -20.01
CA THR A 464 -2.94 -11.64 -20.38
C THR A 464 -1.71 -11.01 -19.71
N ALA A 465 -0.62 -11.77 -19.63
CA ALA A 465 0.67 -11.25 -19.17
C ALA A 465 1.21 -10.12 -20.06
N ALA A 466 0.87 -10.13 -21.36
CA ALA A 466 1.25 -9.07 -22.30
C ALA A 466 0.55 -7.74 -21.96
N GLU A 467 -0.76 -7.77 -21.73
CA GLU A 467 -1.54 -6.61 -21.29
C GLU A 467 -1.05 -6.09 -19.94
N PHE A 468 -0.76 -6.99 -19.01
CA PHE A 468 -0.13 -6.64 -17.73
C PHE A 468 1.21 -5.93 -17.93
N GLY A 469 2.06 -6.42 -18.83
CA GLY A 469 3.38 -5.87 -19.12
C GLY A 469 3.34 -4.40 -19.58
N VAL A 470 2.32 -4.03 -20.37
CA VAL A 470 2.18 -2.67 -20.93
C VAL A 470 1.31 -1.72 -20.10
N ALA A 471 0.62 -2.22 -19.08
CA ALA A 471 -0.29 -1.44 -18.26
C ALA A 471 0.37 -0.21 -17.60
N ARG A 472 -0.44 0.85 -17.42
CA ARG A 472 0.00 2.11 -16.77
C ARG A 472 -0.15 2.08 -15.25
N HIS A 473 -1.15 1.36 -14.76
CA HIS A 473 -1.49 1.25 -13.35
C HIS A 473 -1.59 -0.22 -12.97
N PHE A 474 -1.04 -0.54 -11.80
CA PHE A 474 -1.03 -1.86 -11.17
C PHE A 474 -1.76 -1.76 -9.84
N LEU A 475 -2.53 -2.78 -9.49
CA LEU A 475 -3.53 -2.69 -8.43
C LEU A 475 -3.27 -3.78 -7.41
N LEU A 476 -3.17 -3.45 -6.13
CA LEU A 476 -3.07 -4.48 -5.08
C LEU A 476 -4.45 -5.06 -4.82
N HIS A 477 -4.57 -6.39 -4.87
CA HIS A 477 -5.82 -7.06 -4.54
C HIS A 477 -6.24 -6.74 -3.10
N PRO A 478 -7.55 -6.58 -2.79
CA PRO A 478 -8.00 -6.27 -1.43
C PRO A 478 -7.46 -7.21 -0.34
N CYS A 479 -7.33 -8.51 -0.62
CA CYS A 479 -6.73 -9.46 0.33
C CYS A 479 -5.27 -9.12 0.71
N VAL A 480 -4.45 -8.75 -0.28
CA VAL A 480 -3.06 -8.30 -0.07
C VAL A 480 -3.06 -7.01 0.74
N ASN A 481 -3.96 -6.10 0.40
CA ASN A 481 -4.06 -4.84 1.11
C ASN A 481 -4.44 -5.04 2.58
N MET A 482 -5.39 -5.92 2.89
CA MET A 482 -5.79 -6.22 4.27
C MET A 482 -4.68 -6.91 5.06
N ALA A 483 -3.92 -7.81 4.43
CA ALA A 483 -2.82 -8.50 5.09
C ALA A 483 -1.61 -7.59 5.36
N THR A 484 -1.27 -6.72 4.40
CA THR A 484 -0.01 -5.94 4.45
C THR A 484 -0.17 -4.55 5.03
N ARG A 485 -1.36 -3.93 4.93
CA ARG A 485 -1.60 -2.55 5.43
C ARG A 485 -1.22 -2.36 6.91
N PRO A 486 -1.56 -3.27 7.85
CA PRO A 486 -1.18 -3.10 9.25
C PRO A 486 0.33 -3.06 9.51
N LEU A 487 1.13 -3.62 8.59
CA LEU A 487 2.58 -3.68 8.70
C LEU A 487 3.29 -2.44 8.13
N LYS A 488 2.55 -1.54 7.48
CA LYS A 488 3.11 -0.39 6.76
C LYS A 488 3.19 0.83 7.66
N THR A 489 4.38 1.44 7.71
CA THR A 489 4.60 2.73 8.39
C THR A 489 3.90 3.89 7.68
N ARG A 490 3.81 3.83 6.34
CA ARG A 490 3.13 4.82 5.50
C ARG A 490 2.27 4.09 4.46
N TYR A 491 0.96 4.26 4.54
CA TYR A 491 0.02 3.72 3.55
C TYR A 491 -1.13 4.70 3.27
N VAL A 492 -1.37 5.00 2.00
CA VAL A 492 -2.43 5.88 1.51
C VAL A 492 -3.24 5.11 0.46
N ALA A 493 -4.47 4.76 0.81
CA ALA A 493 -5.39 4.15 -0.15
C ALA A 493 -5.83 5.17 -1.19
N ASP A 494 -5.99 4.75 -2.45
CA ASP A 494 -6.52 5.56 -3.54
C ASP A 494 -7.95 6.03 -3.19
N PRO A 495 -8.18 7.35 -3.04
CA PRO A 495 -9.48 7.89 -2.69
C PRO A 495 -10.50 7.96 -3.85
N THR A 496 -10.17 7.55 -5.07
CA THR A 496 -11.09 7.61 -6.24
C THR A 496 -11.51 6.25 -6.76
N ASN A 497 -10.67 5.23 -6.61
CA ASN A 497 -10.85 3.94 -7.24
C ASN A 497 -11.13 2.89 -6.17
N ILE A 498 -12.32 2.31 -6.23
CA ILE A 498 -12.62 1.05 -5.53
C ILE A 498 -11.84 -0.05 -6.25
N ILE A 499 -10.98 -0.75 -5.53
CA ILE A 499 -10.14 -1.79 -6.14
C ILE A 499 -10.86 -3.13 -6.14
N GLY A 500 -11.07 -3.69 -7.34
CA GLY A 500 -11.76 -4.96 -7.56
C GLY A 500 -11.73 -5.39 -9.03
N HIS A 501 -11.85 -6.69 -9.29
CA HIS A 501 -11.91 -7.23 -10.65
C HIS A 501 -13.20 -6.74 -11.35
N GLY A 502 -13.06 -6.24 -12.59
CA GLY A 502 -14.17 -5.72 -13.39
C GLY A 502 -14.58 -4.28 -13.08
N TYR A 503 -14.04 -3.67 -12.01
CA TYR A 503 -14.39 -2.31 -11.63
C TYR A 503 -13.86 -1.28 -12.65
N PRO A 504 -14.55 -0.15 -12.85
CA PRO A 504 -14.01 0.96 -13.63
C PRO A 504 -12.79 1.55 -12.93
N PHE A 505 -11.87 2.13 -13.71
CA PHE A 505 -10.73 2.87 -13.19
C PHE A 505 -10.76 4.31 -13.67
N ALA A 506 -10.99 5.23 -12.74
CA ALA A 506 -10.86 6.66 -12.97
C ALA A 506 -9.38 7.03 -12.99
N GLN A 507 -8.90 7.54 -14.12
CA GLN A 507 -7.61 8.22 -14.15
C GLN A 507 -7.72 9.48 -13.31
N ARG A 508 -6.93 9.57 -12.25
CA ARG A 508 -6.70 10.85 -11.60
C ARG A 508 -5.85 11.71 -12.50
N ASP A 509 -6.32 12.93 -12.77
CA ASP A 509 -5.38 14.01 -13.00
C ASP A 509 -4.49 14.10 -11.76
N ARG A 510 -3.17 13.97 -11.95
CA ARG A 510 -2.23 14.12 -10.84
C ARG A 510 -2.47 15.50 -10.22
N PRO A 511 -2.67 15.60 -8.89
CA PRO A 511 -2.77 16.90 -8.26
C PRO A 511 -1.55 17.72 -8.65
N PHE A 512 -1.80 18.86 -9.29
CA PHE A 512 -0.76 19.79 -9.66
C PHE A 512 -0.65 20.84 -8.55
N HIS A 513 0.50 20.86 -7.89
CA HIS A 513 0.81 21.80 -6.83
C HIS A 513 1.77 22.87 -7.36
N VAL A 514 1.50 24.12 -6.99
CA VAL A 514 2.35 25.25 -7.35
C VAL A 514 2.93 25.87 -6.09
N HIS A 515 4.25 25.86 -5.96
CA HIS A 515 4.96 26.51 -4.87
C HIS A 515 5.58 27.83 -5.34
N PHE A 516 5.29 28.93 -4.65
CA PHE A 516 5.92 30.23 -4.91
C PHE A 516 7.04 30.48 -3.92
N GLY A 517 8.24 30.75 -4.45
CA GLY A 517 9.43 31.13 -3.66
C GLY A 517 10.47 30.02 -3.57
N ALA A 518 11.43 30.02 -4.50
CA ALA A 518 12.65 29.21 -4.44
C ALA A 518 13.71 29.83 -3.49
N GLY A 519 13.27 30.34 -2.33
CA GLY A 519 14.15 30.88 -1.29
C GLY A 519 14.77 29.79 -0.41
N ALA A 520 15.43 30.20 0.68
CA ALA A 520 16.04 29.28 1.64
C ALA A 520 15.02 28.29 2.24
N LEU A 521 13.84 28.79 2.66
CA LEU A 521 12.79 27.94 3.23
C LEU A 521 12.10 27.08 2.16
N GLY A 522 11.78 27.67 1.00
CA GLY A 522 11.14 26.96 -0.10
C GLY A 522 11.96 25.77 -0.59
N LEU A 523 13.27 25.95 -0.77
CA LEU A 523 14.17 24.88 -1.22
C LEU A 523 14.63 23.96 -0.09
N GLY A 524 14.84 24.50 1.11
CA GLY A 524 15.38 23.75 2.25
C GLY A 524 14.34 22.93 3.00
N LEU A 525 13.06 23.29 2.90
CA LEU A 525 11.97 22.63 3.64
C LEU A 525 10.79 22.27 2.73
N VAL A 526 10.14 23.27 2.11
CA VAL A 526 8.83 23.07 1.47
C VAL A 526 8.90 22.11 0.28
N LEU A 527 9.86 22.34 -0.62
CA LEU A 527 10.06 21.51 -1.80
C LEU A 527 10.45 20.07 -1.46
N PRO A 528 11.40 19.79 -0.52
CA PRO A 528 11.64 18.44 -0.03
C PRO A 528 10.36 17.75 0.48
N LEU A 529 9.54 18.44 1.29
CA LEU A 529 8.29 17.87 1.80
C LEU A 529 7.32 17.50 0.66
N LEU A 530 7.12 18.40 -0.30
CA LEU A 530 6.25 18.16 -1.45
C LEU A 530 6.79 17.08 -2.39
N LYS A 531 8.12 16.96 -2.52
CA LYS A 531 8.75 15.96 -3.40
C LYS A 531 8.63 14.54 -2.86
N GLU A 532 8.60 14.40 -1.54
CA GLU A 532 8.40 13.12 -0.87
C GLU A 532 6.97 12.58 -1.03
N SER A 533 6.02 13.42 -1.44
CA SER A 533 4.62 13.07 -1.65
C SER A 533 4.38 12.37 -3.01
N PRO A 534 4.07 11.06 -3.01
CA PRO A 534 3.88 10.32 -4.25
C PRO A 534 2.63 10.80 -5.00
N GLY A 535 2.76 11.00 -6.32
CA GLY A 535 1.63 11.28 -7.20
C GLY A 535 1.30 12.76 -7.41
N VAL A 536 2.03 13.69 -6.79
CA VAL A 536 1.86 15.14 -6.99
C VAL A 536 2.80 15.62 -8.11
N ALA A 537 2.26 16.34 -9.10
CA ALA A 537 3.07 17.09 -10.06
C ALA A 537 3.39 18.46 -9.47
N LEU A 538 4.64 18.92 -9.58
CA LEU A 538 5.11 20.09 -8.84
C LEU A 538 5.73 21.14 -9.75
N CYS A 539 5.30 22.38 -9.58
CA CYS A 539 5.90 23.54 -10.21
C CYS A 539 6.32 24.55 -9.15
N VAL A 540 7.60 24.91 -9.16
CA VAL A 540 8.17 25.98 -8.33
C VAL A 540 8.23 27.24 -9.18
N VAL A 541 7.58 28.31 -8.73
CA VAL A 541 7.58 29.61 -9.38
C VAL A 541 8.44 30.57 -8.58
N GLN A 542 9.39 31.23 -9.24
CA GLN A 542 10.27 32.20 -8.64
C GLN A 542 10.35 33.45 -9.51
N ARG A 543 10.06 34.61 -8.91
CA ARG A 543 10.30 35.92 -9.53
C ARG A 543 11.80 36.19 -9.65
N VAL A 544 12.18 36.78 -10.76
CA VAL A 544 13.57 37.12 -11.07
C VAL A 544 13.82 38.55 -10.59
N SER A 545 14.47 38.70 -9.44
CA SER A 545 14.91 39.99 -8.92
C SER A 545 16.29 40.34 -9.47
N LEU A 546 16.44 41.53 -10.04
CA LEU A 546 17.72 42.06 -10.50
C LEU A 546 18.51 42.64 -9.32
N GLN A 547 19.81 42.39 -9.30
CA GLN A 547 20.77 43.05 -8.42
C GLN A 547 21.08 44.46 -8.95
N SER A 548 21.80 45.25 -8.15
CA SER A 548 22.18 46.63 -8.51
C SER A 548 23.03 46.72 -9.78
N ASP A 549 23.71 45.64 -10.17
CA ASP A 549 24.49 45.52 -11.39
C ASP A 549 23.66 45.03 -12.60
N GLY A 550 22.34 44.88 -12.44
CA GLY A 550 21.43 44.40 -13.48
C GLY A 550 21.45 42.89 -13.71
N THR A 551 22.22 42.12 -12.94
CA THR A 551 22.26 40.66 -13.03
C THR A 551 21.29 40.01 -12.05
N SER A 552 20.87 38.79 -12.33
CA SER A 552 20.12 37.95 -11.39
C SER A 552 20.97 36.76 -10.99
N ARG A 553 20.94 36.38 -9.71
CA ARG A 553 21.58 35.14 -9.24
C ARG A 553 21.08 33.89 -9.96
N TRP A 554 19.90 33.99 -10.58
CA TRP A 554 19.26 32.92 -11.34
C TRP A 554 19.82 32.80 -12.76
N ASP A 555 20.58 33.79 -13.24
CA ASP A 555 21.09 33.81 -14.61
C ASP A 555 22.08 32.67 -14.88
N ALA A 556 22.84 32.28 -13.87
CA ALA A 556 23.79 31.17 -13.96
C ALA A 556 23.14 29.76 -13.97
N LEU A 557 21.81 29.65 -13.83
CA LEU A 557 21.11 28.39 -14.08
C LEU A 557 21.09 28.03 -15.58
N PRO A 558 20.89 26.75 -15.93
CA PRO A 558 20.73 26.32 -17.32
C PRO A 558 19.65 27.08 -18.10
N ALA A 559 19.79 27.09 -19.43
CA ALA A 559 18.79 27.64 -20.34
C ALA A 559 17.46 26.87 -20.26
N SER A 560 16.38 27.47 -20.77
CA SER A 560 15.07 26.81 -20.83
C SER A 560 15.14 25.41 -21.47
N LYS A 561 14.33 24.46 -20.97
CA LYS A 561 14.29 23.02 -21.34
C LYS A 561 15.49 22.17 -20.86
N GLN A 562 16.48 22.76 -20.20
CA GLN A 562 17.56 22.00 -19.56
C GLN A 562 17.20 21.65 -18.10
N ARG A 563 17.93 20.67 -17.54
CA ARG A 563 17.75 20.22 -16.15
C ARG A 563 18.76 20.89 -15.24
N CYS A 564 18.33 21.27 -14.03
CA CYS A 564 19.20 21.63 -12.91
C CYS A 564 18.95 20.70 -11.74
N GLU A 565 19.96 20.53 -10.89
CA GLU A 565 19.85 19.74 -9.67
C GLU A 565 19.65 20.67 -8.47
N LEU A 566 18.66 20.38 -7.63
CA LEU A 566 18.51 21.02 -6.34
C LEU A 566 19.05 20.10 -5.27
N LEU A 567 20.05 20.55 -4.54
CA LEU A 567 20.73 19.79 -3.50
C LEU A 567 20.43 20.40 -2.14
N ARG A 568 19.97 19.56 -1.21
CA ARG A 568 19.90 19.91 0.20
C ARG A 568 21.06 19.25 0.92
N ARG A 569 21.86 20.05 1.61
CA ARG A 569 22.95 19.58 2.47
C ARG A 569 22.59 19.91 3.90
N SER A 570 22.42 18.89 4.72
CA SER A 570 22.09 19.04 6.12
C SER A 570 23.28 18.69 7.00
N ARG A 571 23.41 19.36 8.15
CA ARG A 571 24.49 19.12 9.11
C ARG A 571 23.91 18.59 10.41
N HIS A 572 24.49 17.49 10.89
CA HIS A 572 24.09 16.87 12.15
C HIS A 572 24.71 17.59 13.32
N ALA A 573 23.89 17.82 14.35
CA ALA A 573 24.26 18.51 15.57
C ALA A 573 25.44 17.84 16.29
N ASP A 574 25.18 16.64 16.81
CA ASP A 574 26.11 15.94 17.69
C ASP A 574 27.44 15.51 17.05
N THR A 575 27.48 15.36 15.72
CA THR A 575 28.64 14.78 15.02
C THR A 575 29.35 15.76 14.11
N GLY A 576 28.76 16.93 13.83
CA GLY A 576 29.21 17.88 12.81
C GLY A 576 29.25 17.32 11.39
N ARG A 577 28.81 16.06 11.18
CA ARG A 577 28.82 15.38 9.89
C ARG A 577 27.79 16.03 8.98
N THR A 578 28.17 16.10 7.71
CA THR A 578 27.32 16.65 6.67
C THR A 578 26.67 15.51 5.92
N ARG A 579 25.35 15.58 5.74
CA ARG A 579 24.55 14.63 4.97
C ARG A 579 23.96 15.34 3.77
N GLU A 580 24.23 14.84 2.58
CA GLU A 580 23.56 15.32 1.37
C GLU A 580 22.30 14.48 1.12
N ALA A 581 21.18 15.17 0.90
CA ALA A 581 19.96 14.54 0.45
C ALA A 581 20.06 14.20 -1.04
N ALA A 582 19.21 13.28 -1.51
CA ALA A 582 19.10 12.98 -2.93
C ALA A 582 18.73 14.25 -3.71
N ALA A 583 19.43 14.49 -4.83
CA ALA A 583 19.18 15.64 -5.69
C ALA A 583 17.76 15.62 -6.26
N ILE A 584 17.10 16.78 -6.24
CA ILE A 584 15.82 16.97 -6.94
C ILE A 584 16.12 17.55 -8.31
N GLU A 585 16.00 16.73 -9.35
CA GLU A 585 16.10 17.21 -10.73
C GLU A 585 14.88 18.06 -11.09
N CYS A 586 15.14 19.26 -11.61
CA CYS A 586 14.14 20.21 -12.03
C CYS A 586 14.34 20.63 -13.48
N LEU A 587 13.24 20.71 -14.22
CA LEU A 587 13.20 21.26 -15.57
C LEU A 587 13.05 22.77 -15.52
N VAL A 588 13.99 23.52 -16.10
CA VAL A 588 14.00 24.99 -16.04
C VAL A 588 13.18 25.59 -17.18
N ALA A 589 12.35 26.58 -16.88
CA ALA A 589 11.65 27.41 -17.85
C ALA A 589 11.76 28.89 -17.49
N ARG A 590 12.20 29.71 -18.46
CA ARG A 590 12.40 31.16 -18.32
C ARG A 590 11.48 31.95 -19.24
N ASP A 591 11.36 33.25 -18.99
CA ASP A 591 10.53 34.19 -19.76
C ASP A 591 10.88 34.29 -21.26
N GLU A 592 12.05 33.83 -21.68
CA GLU A 592 12.46 33.73 -23.09
C GLU A 592 11.72 32.62 -23.88
N LEU A 593 11.12 31.64 -23.20
CA LEU A 593 10.51 30.47 -23.85
C LEU A 593 9.16 30.86 -24.51
N PRO A 594 8.93 30.64 -25.82
CA PRO A 594 7.65 31.01 -26.44
C PRO A 594 6.44 30.33 -25.78
N GLU A 595 5.30 31.03 -25.67
CA GLU A 595 4.12 30.58 -24.92
C GLU A 595 3.57 29.19 -25.34
N PRO A 596 3.48 28.82 -26.63
CA PRO A 596 3.08 27.47 -27.03
C PRO A 596 4.05 26.39 -26.51
N THR A 597 5.34 26.72 -26.48
CA THR A 597 6.38 25.82 -25.99
C THR A 597 6.33 25.69 -24.48
N PHE A 598 6.12 26.80 -23.75
CA PHE A 598 5.92 26.80 -22.30
C PHE A 598 4.70 25.94 -21.90
N SER A 599 3.57 26.13 -22.57
CA SER A 599 2.33 25.36 -22.32
C SER A 599 2.52 23.86 -22.56
N SER A 600 3.22 23.49 -23.64
CA SER A 600 3.56 22.10 -23.94
C SER A 600 4.50 21.49 -22.88
N LEU A 601 5.52 22.25 -22.47
CA LEU A 601 6.47 21.85 -21.44
C LEU A 601 5.79 21.63 -20.08
N LEU A 602 4.91 22.55 -19.69
CA LEU A 602 4.12 22.47 -18.47
C LEU A 602 3.24 21.21 -18.44
N ARG A 603 2.47 20.97 -19.51
CA ARG A 603 1.63 19.77 -19.64
C ARG A 603 2.48 18.49 -19.55
N ARG A 604 3.57 18.43 -20.31
CA ARG A 604 4.50 17.28 -20.29
C ARG A 604 5.08 17.03 -18.90
N SER A 605 5.44 18.09 -18.18
CA SER A 605 5.95 17.99 -16.80
C SER A 605 4.89 17.41 -15.86
N MET A 606 3.64 17.87 -15.96
CA MET A 606 2.50 17.36 -15.20
C MET A 606 2.27 15.86 -15.45
N ASP A 607 2.19 15.47 -16.72
CA ASP A 607 1.94 14.08 -17.12
C ASP A 607 3.05 13.13 -16.61
N ARG A 608 4.30 13.62 -16.61
CA ARG A 608 5.48 12.86 -16.19
C ARG A 608 5.72 12.93 -14.68
N GLY A 609 5.14 13.90 -13.97
CA GLY A 609 5.45 14.19 -12.57
C GLY A 609 6.91 14.65 -12.40
N GLU A 610 7.40 15.41 -13.38
CA GLU A 610 8.67 16.11 -13.29
C GLU A 610 8.48 17.36 -12.41
N VAL A 611 9.54 17.78 -11.71
CA VAL A 611 9.52 19.07 -11.00
C VAL A 611 9.91 20.14 -12.00
N MET A 612 9.12 21.20 -12.12
CA MET A 612 9.41 22.33 -13.00
C MET A 612 9.82 23.54 -12.17
N LEU A 613 10.92 24.20 -12.53
CA LEU A 613 11.34 25.49 -11.97
C LEU A 613 11.07 26.58 -13.01
N VAL A 614 10.06 27.41 -12.72
CA VAL A 614 9.64 28.53 -13.57
C VAL A 614 10.20 29.82 -13.02
N LEU A 615 11.13 30.40 -13.76
CA LEU A 615 11.75 31.69 -13.48
C LEU A 615 11.02 32.74 -14.32
N THR A 616 10.09 33.47 -13.70
CA THR A 616 9.20 34.39 -14.43
C THR A 616 8.80 35.60 -13.62
N ASN A 617 8.77 36.75 -14.28
CA ASN A 617 8.10 37.96 -13.80
C ASN A 617 6.78 38.23 -14.55
N SER A 618 6.41 37.37 -15.51
CA SER A 618 5.22 37.53 -16.36
C SER A 618 3.94 37.14 -15.61
N PRO A 619 3.00 38.08 -15.37
CA PRO A 619 1.71 37.76 -14.77
C PRO A 619 0.91 36.75 -15.60
N ALA A 620 1.05 36.78 -16.93
CA ALA A 620 0.35 35.85 -17.82
C ALA A 620 0.80 34.40 -17.61
N ARG A 621 2.10 34.16 -17.39
CA ARG A 621 2.62 32.82 -17.10
C ARG A 621 2.24 32.35 -15.71
N ILE A 622 2.27 33.24 -14.73
CA ILE A 622 1.81 32.93 -13.38
C ILE A 622 0.34 32.47 -13.42
N ARG A 623 -0.54 33.23 -14.09
CA ARG A 623 -1.94 32.83 -14.29
C ARG A 623 -2.05 31.50 -15.04
N ARG A 624 -1.22 31.25 -16.06
CA ARG A 624 -1.23 29.97 -16.80
C ARG A 624 -0.91 28.77 -15.91
N VAL A 625 0.08 28.92 -15.04
CA VAL A 625 0.49 27.87 -14.09
C VAL A 625 -0.62 27.67 -13.03
N LEU A 626 -1.17 28.76 -12.49
CA LEU A 626 -2.26 28.71 -11.50
C LEU A 626 -3.56 28.14 -12.08
N ALA A 627 -3.88 28.40 -13.35
CA ALA A 627 -5.04 27.85 -14.06
C ALA A 627 -4.95 26.34 -14.36
N LYS A 628 -3.96 25.65 -13.80
CA LYS A 628 -3.84 24.19 -13.75
C LYS A 628 -3.69 23.66 -12.33
N ALA A 629 -3.50 24.54 -11.35
CA ALA A 629 -3.13 24.19 -9.99
C ALA A 629 -4.35 23.74 -9.21
N SER A 630 -4.23 22.60 -8.53
CA SER A 630 -5.19 22.11 -7.54
C SER A 630 -4.96 22.74 -6.16
N SER A 631 -3.72 23.15 -5.90
CA SER A 631 -3.29 23.73 -4.63
C SER A 631 -2.07 24.61 -4.83
N VAL A 632 -1.90 25.58 -3.93
CA VAL A 632 -0.81 26.56 -3.96
C VAL A 632 -0.12 26.61 -2.59
N SER A 633 1.20 26.75 -2.57
CA SER A 633 1.93 27.12 -1.36
C SER A 633 2.88 28.29 -1.59
N THR A 634 3.24 29.03 -0.54
CA THR A 634 4.14 30.18 -0.64
C THR A 634 5.23 30.17 0.44
N ALA A 635 6.41 30.68 0.09
CA ALA A 635 7.49 31.06 1.00
C ALA A 635 8.23 32.30 0.46
N VAL A 636 7.53 33.43 0.38
CA VAL A 636 7.93 34.64 -0.38
C VAL A 636 8.38 35.81 0.50
N LYS A 637 8.28 35.72 1.83
CA LYS A 637 8.74 36.70 2.83
C LYS A 637 8.02 38.06 2.86
N SER A 638 7.55 38.61 1.74
CA SER A 638 6.87 39.91 1.72
C SER A 638 5.34 39.77 1.67
N GLY A 639 4.66 40.56 2.51
CA GLY A 639 3.18 40.59 2.57
C GLY A 639 2.55 40.98 1.24
N ASP A 640 3.16 41.90 0.49
CA ASP A 640 2.67 42.32 -0.82
C ASP A 640 2.74 41.20 -1.86
N SER A 641 3.87 40.48 -1.93
CA SER A 641 4.01 39.34 -2.85
C SER A 641 3.01 38.24 -2.50
N LEU A 642 2.83 37.98 -1.20
CA LEU A 642 1.87 37.00 -0.70
C LEU A 642 0.44 37.35 -1.14
N ARG A 643 0.04 38.62 -0.97
CA ARG A 643 -1.28 39.12 -1.38
C ARG A 643 -1.47 39.07 -2.89
N GLU A 644 -0.47 39.45 -3.67
CA GLU A 644 -0.52 39.36 -5.14
C GLU A 644 -0.71 37.92 -5.63
N ILE A 645 -0.02 36.96 -5.02
CA ILE A 645 -0.16 35.54 -5.36
C ILE A 645 -1.56 35.03 -4.97
N ALA A 646 -2.08 35.43 -3.81
CA ALA A 646 -3.43 35.08 -3.39
C ALA A 646 -4.51 35.65 -4.34
N LEU A 647 -4.36 36.91 -4.78
CA LEU A 647 -5.22 37.52 -5.79
C LEU A 647 -5.14 36.77 -7.12
N ALA A 648 -3.94 36.45 -7.60
CA ALA A 648 -3.77 35.69 -8.83
C ALA A 648 -4.38 34.29 -8.76
N ALA A 649 -4.33 33.64 -7.59
CA ALA A 649 -4.96 32.35 -7.36
C ALA A 649 -6.49 32.46 -7.36
N ALA A 650 -7.05 33.46 -6.67
CA ALA A 650 -8.48 33.75 -6.65
C ALA A 650 -9.04 34.06 -8.05
N ASP A 651 -8.31 34.83 -8.87
CA ASP A 651 -8.65 35.17 -10.26
C ASP A 651 -8.74 33.94 -11.17
N CYS A 652 -8.06 32.84 -10.84
CA CYS A 652 -8.03 31.62 -11.66
C CYS A 652 -9.24 30.69 -11.42
N GLY A 653 -10.17 31.06 -10.52
CA GLY A 653 -11.42 30.35 -10.26
C GLY A 653 -11.27 29.00 -9.54
N HIS A 654 -12.29 28.15 -9.65
CA HIS A 654 -12.48 26.94 -8.83
C HIS A 654 -11.44 25.82 -8.97
N GLN A 655 -10.34 26.00 -9.71
CA GLN A 655 -9.31 24.95 -9.83
C GLN A 655 -8.45 24.83 -8.59
N VAL A 656 -8.13 25.95 -7.93
CA VAL A 656 -7.35 25.94 -6.69
C VAL A 656 -8.31 25.71 -5.53
N HIS A 657 -8.07 24.67 -4.72
CA HIS A 657 -8.93 24.38 -3.57
C HIS A 657 -8.28 24.78 -2.23
N SER A 658 -6.95 24.84 -2.18
CA SER A 658 -6.20 25.06 -0.94
C SER A 658 -4.97 25.93 -1.15
N PHE A 659 -4.73 26.82 -0.20
CA PHE A 659 -3.61 27.77 -0.19
C PHE A 659 -2.82 27.63 1.12
N TYR A 660 -1.58 27.15 1.04
CA TYR A 660 -0.71 26.86 2.19
C TYR A 660 0.36 27.94 2.33
N ALA A 661 0.25 28.80 3.34
CA ALA A 661 1.21 29.89 3.53
C ALA A 661 2.33 29.49 4.50
N PHE A 662 3.54 29.21 3.99
CA PHE A 662 4.75 28.98 4.80
C PHE A 662 5.43 30.30 5.14
N GLU A 663 4.68 31.23 5.70
CA GLU A 663 5.14 32.57 6.05
C GLU A 663 5.27 32.73 7.56
N ASN A 664 6.20 33.59 8.00
CA ASN A 664 6.40 33.88 9.42
C ASN A 664 5.43 34.95 9.95
N ASP A 665 4.78 35.71 9.07
CA ASP A 665 3.86 36.77 9.42
C ASP A 665 2.42 36.24 9.43
N ALA A 666 1.97 35.83 10.62
CA ALA A 666 0.66 35.22 10.78
C ALA A 666 -0.50 36.20 10.49
N ASP A 667 -0.31 37.49 10.71
CA ASP A 667 -1.32 38.50 10.43
C ASP A 667 -1.46 38.75 8.93
N ALA A 668 -0.34 38.81 8.20
CA ALA A 668 -0.35 38.87 6.75
C ALA A 668 -1.06 37.64 6.14
N VAL A 669 -0.81 36.44 6.68
CA VAL A 669 -1.49 35.21 6.23
C VAL A 669 -2.99 35.28 6.49
N ARG A 670 -3.43 35.63 7.70
CA ARG A 670 -4.86 35.74 8.02
C ARG A 670 -5.59 36.80 7.21
N SER A 671 -4.90 37.86 6.82
CA SER A 671 -5.48 38.90 5.96
C SER A 671 -5.89 38.37 4.58
N LEU A 672 -5.35 37.23 4.13
CA LEU A 672 -5.69 36.59 2.86
C LEU A 672 -7.08 35.95 2.87
N GLU A 673 -7.67 35.68 4.03
CA GLU A 673 -8.99 35.04 4.12
C GLU A 673 -10.06 35.86 3.38
N GLY A 674 -9.98 37.19 3.47
CA GLY A 674 -10.88 38.10 2.76
C GLY A 674 -10.72 38.09 1.24
N VAL A 675 -9.61 37.56 0.72
CA VAL A 675 -9.34 37.41 -0.72
C VAL A 675 -9.68 36.00 -1.20
N LEU A 676 -9.27 34.98 -0.45
CA LEU A 676 -9.37 33.57 -0.84
C LEU A 676 -10.75 32.97 -0.56
N GLY A 677 -11.37 33.33 0.56
CA GLY A 677 -12.68 32.83 0.99
C GLY A 677 -13.78 33.06 -0.05
N PRO A 678 -13.95 34.28 -0.60
CA PRO A 678 -14.93 34.54 -1.66
C PRO A 678 -14.73 33.72 -2.94
N ALA A 679 -13.49 33.29 -3.23
CA ALA A 679 -13.16 32.44 -4.37
C ALA A 679 -13.38 30.94 -4.09
N GLY A 680 -13.80 30.58 -2.87
CA GLY A 680 -13.95 29.18 -2.43
C GLY A 680 -12.62 28.46 -2.19
N ILE A 681 -11.53 29.20 -1.99
CA ILE A 681 -10.19 28.65 -1.73
C ILE A 681 -9.98 28.58 -0.22
N SER A 682 -9.70 27.39 0.31
CA SER A 682 -9.39 27.22 1.73
C SER A 682 -7.98 27.73 2.03
N LEU A 683 -7.86 28.77 2.83
CA LEU A 683 -6.58 29.15 3.44
C LEU A 683 -6.21 28.10 4.50
N VAL A 684 -4.97 27.62 4.44
CA VAL A 684 -4.41 26.71 5.43
C VAL A 684 -3.18 27.37 6.04
N GLU A 685 -3.29 27.70 7.32
CA GLU A 685 -2.18 28.28 8.08
C GLU A 685 -1.12 27.19 8.35
N VAL A 686 0.15 27.55 8.18
CA VAL A 686 1.28 26.65 8.40
C VAL A 686 2.31 27.31 9.31
N SER A 687 2.74 26.59 10.35
CA SER A 687 3.87 26.96 11.20
C SER A 687 5.07 26.10 10.83
N ALA A 688 6.01 26.66 10.06
CA ALA A 688 7.19 25.95 9.60
C ALA A 688 8.47 26.42 10.27
N ASP A 689 9.18 25.55 10.95
CA ASP A 689 10.45 25.80 11.62
C ASP A 689 11.55 24.94 11.00
N ARG A 690 12.49 25.61 10.34
CA ARG A 690 13.77 25.05 9.91
C ARG A 690 14.70 26.21 9.60
N ILE A 691 15.91 26.11 10.10
CA ILE A 691 16.96 27.06 9.78
C ILE A 691 17.61 26.66 8.46
N CYS A 692 17.52 27.56 7.49
CA CYS A 692 18.04 27.39 6.15
C CYS A 692 19.01 28.52 5.79
N VAL A 693 20.18 28.17 5.27
CA VAL A 693 21.11 29.11 4.64
C VAL A 693 20.58 29.50 3.26
N GLY A 694 20.91 30.73 2.83
CA GLY A 694 20.50 31.20 1.50
C GLY A 694 21.01 30.26 0.40
N PRO A 695 20.21 29.99 -0.64
CA PRO A 695 20.64 29.10 -1.71
C PRO A 695 21.85 29.67 -2.43
N ARG A 696 22.83 28.82 -2.73
CA ARG A 696 24.04 29.13 -3.49
C ARG A 696 24.07 28.30 -4.76
N LEU A 697 24.62 28.87 -5.81
CA LEU A 697 24.79 28.15 -7.07
C LEU A 697 26.20 27.57 -7.13
N GLU A 698 26.31 26.26 -7.32
CA GLU A 698 27.55 25.54 -7.55
C GLU A 698 27.47 24.85 -8.92
N SER A 699 28.09 25.45 -9.94
CA SER A 699 28.02 24.98 -11.33
C SER A 699 26.58 24.94 -11.88
N ARG A 700 25.92 23.77 -11.86
CA ARG A 700 24.52 23.55 -12.31
C ARG A 700 23.60 23.10 -11.16
N ARG A 701 24.10 23.20 -9.92
CA ARG A 701 23.42 22.76 -8.71
C ARG A 701 23.01 23.97 -7.89
N LEU A 702 21.76 24.00 -7.48
CA LEU A 702 21.30 24.94 -6.47
C LEU A 702 21.39 24.25 -5.12
N LEU A 703 22.40 24.65 -4.33
CA LEU A 703 22.65 24.11 -3.02
C LEU A 703 21.94 24.96 -1.97
N VAL A 704 21.20 24.31 -1.09
CA VAL A 704 20.69 24.92 0.15
C VAL A 704 21.24 24.13 1.34
N GLU A 705 21.91 24.85 2.24
CA GLU A 705 22.38 24.27 3.50
C GLU A 705 21.29 24.44 4.55
N THR A 706 21.04 23.39 5.33
CA THR A 706 20.01 23.38 6.38
C THR A 706 20.54 22.72 7.63
N GLU A 707 19.91 22.99 8.77
CA GLU A 707 20.02 22.07 9.91
C GLU A 707 19.29 20.74 9.60
N ASP A 708 19.59 19.68 10.35
CA ASP A 708 18.87 18.40 10.26
C ASP A 708 17.43 18.55 10.79
N TYR A 709 17.25 19.30 11.88
CA TYR A 709 15.96 19.57 12.51
C TYR A 709 14.97 20.24 11.55
N PHE A 710 13.70 19.81 11.60
CA PHE A 710 12.60 20.60 11.07
C PHE A 710 11.29 20.22 11.76
N ARG A 711 10.40 21.20 11.88
CA ARG A 711 9.04 21.00 12.38
C ARG A 711 8.05 21.79 11.54
N VAL A 712 7.01 21.13 11.05
CA VAL A 712 5.92 21.79 10.32
C VAL A 712 4.61 21.44 10.98
N VAL A 713 3.86 22.43 11.45
CA VAL A 713 2.51 22.26 11.97
C VAL A 713 1.55 22.85 10.94
N ILE A 714 0.52 22.10 10.54
CA ILE A 714 -0.46 22.49 9.52
C ILE A 714 -1.85 22.51 10.16
N ASN A 715 -2.55 23.64 10.05
CA ASN A 715 -3.91 23.83 10.58
C ASN A 715 -5.00 23.20 9.68
N ASP A 716 -4.81 21.95 9.28
CA ASP A 716 -5.74 21.18 8.43
C ASP A 716 -5.35 19.71 8.43
N ASP A 717 -6.30 18.80 8.60
CA ASP A 717 -6.08 17.35 8.56
C ASP A 717 -6.84 16.65 7.42
N ARG A 718 -7.46 17.40 6.50
CA ARG A 718 -8.22 16.82 5.38
C ARG A 718 -7.33 15.97 4.47
N PRO A 719 -7.89 14.92 3.82
CA PRO A 719 -7.12 14.01 2.96
C PRO A 719 -6.26 14.69 1.87
N PRO A 720 -6.70 15.76 1.17
CA PRO A 720 -5.86 16.44 0.18
C PRO A 720 -4.56 17.00 0.77
N THR A 721 -4.64 17.56 1.97
CA THR A 721 -3.50 18.13 2.71
C THR A 721 -2.55 17.03 3.18
N GLN A 722 -3.09 15.93 3.70
CA GLN A 722 -2.28 14.75 4.07
C GLN A 722 -1.59 14.10 2.88
N VAL A 723 -2.22 14.11 1.69
CA VAL A 723 -1.60 13.63 0.45
C VAL A 723 -0.45 14.54 0.01
N LEU A 724 -0.58 15.86 0.18
CA LEU A 724 0.43 16.84 -0.24
C LEU A 724 1.67 16.87 0.65
N PHE A 725 1.53 16.69 1.97
CA PHE A 725 2.64 16.80 2.92
C PHE A 725 3.00 15.48 3.63
N GLY A 726 2.33 14.38 3.28
CA GLY A 726 2.54 13.04 3.84
C GLY A 726 1.94 12.84 5.24
N MET A 727 1.75 11.59 5.68
CA MET A 727 1.41 11.31 7.07
C MET A 727 2.69 11.38 7.94
N GLY A 728 2.65 12.20 8.98
CA GLY A 728 3.77 12.49 9.89
C GLY A 728 4.54 11.25 10.35
N THR A 729 5.86 11.33 10.34
CA THR A 729 6.75 10.36 10.97
C THR A 729 6.48 10.28 12.48
N ARG A 730 6.69 9.12 13.10
CA ARG A 730 6.51 8.94 14.55
C ARG A 730 7.66 9.49 15.40
N ASP A 731 8.57 10.25 14.81
CA ASP A 731 9.75 10.75 15.50
C ASP A 731 9.50 12.20 15.93
N ALA A 732 9.40 12.47 17.23
CA ALA A 732 8.84 13.72 17.78
C ALA A 732 9.57 15.01 17.32
N GLU A 733 10.79 14.88 16.78
CA GLU A 733 11.67 16.01 16.48
C GLU A 733 11.82 16.33 14.96
N HIS A 734 11.36 15.46 14.06
CA HIS A 734 11.48 15.64 12.60
C HIS A 734 10.15 15.36 11.90
N THR A 735 9.16 16.24 12.06
CA THR A 735 7.76 15.93 11.71
C THR A 735 6.96 17.02 11.02
N VAL A 736 6.04 16.55 10.17
CA VAL A 736 4.83 17.26 9.79
C VAL A 736 3.71 16.83 10.74
N HIS A 737 3.14 17.78 11.46
CA HIS A 737 2.03 17.59 12.40
C HIS A 737 0.78 18.28 11.85
N PHE A 738 -0.35 17.57 11.84
CA PHE A 738 -1.64 18.14 11.49
C PHE A 738 -2.39 18.47 12.78
N GLU A 739 -2.70 19.75 12.99
CA GLU A 739 -3.40 20.23 14.17
C GLU A 739 -4.63 21.04 13.74
N PRO A 740 -5.79 20.39 13.52
CA PRO A 740 -7.00 21.08 13.11
C PRO A 740 -7.64 21.89 14.26
N ASP A 741 -7.21 21.70 15.51
CA ASP A 741 -7.63 22.57 16.62
C ASP A 741 -6.89 23.91 16.53
N GLY A 742 -7.62 24.94 16.10
CA GLY A 742 -7.07 26.28 15.95
C GLY A 742 -6.45 26.87 17.22
N ALA A 743 -6.91 26.49 18.42
CA ALA A 743 -6.30 26.97 19.68
C ALA A 743 -4.93 26.32 19.90
N ARG A 744 -4.81 25.01 19.68
CA ARG A 744 -3.54 24.28 19.75
C ARG A 744 -2.57 24.74 18.67
N PHE A 745 -3.05 24.92 17.44
CA PHE A 745 -2.23 25.41 16.34
C PHE A 745 -1.67 26.82 16.64
N ARG A 746 -2.48 27.74 17.16
CA ARG A 746 -2.03 29.07 17.57
C ARG A 746 -1.00 29.00 18.69
N PHE A 747 -1.18 28.09 19.66
CA PHE A 747 -0.18 27.87 20.70
C PHE A 747 1.15 27.37 20.13
N GLU A 748 1.13 26.48 19.14
CA GLU A 748 2.33 26.02 18.42
C GLU A 748 3.04 27.16 17.65
N GLN A 749 2.27 28.01 16.96
CA GLN A 749 2.81 29.22 16.32
C GLN A 749 3.48 30.14 17.35
N GLU A 750 2.83 30.34 18.49
CA GLU A 750 3.34 31.18 19.56
C GLU A 750 4.61 30.62 20.20
N CYS A 751 4.66 29.29 20.40
CA CYS A 751 5.86 28.60 20.87
C CYS A 751 7.05 28.85 19.93
N LYS A 752 6.86 28.69 18.61
CA LYS A 752 7.91 28.99 17.62
C LYS A 752 8.29 30.47 17.66
N ARG A 753 7.31 31.37 17.68
CA ARG A 753 7.54 32.82 17.69
C ARG A 753 8.38 33.24 18.89
N ILE A 754 8.06 32.74 20.07
CA ILE A 754 8.71 33.15 21.32
C ILE A 754 10.00 32.35 21.58
N LEU A 755 9.97 31.02 21.55
CA LEU A 755 11.14 30.21 21.89
C LEU A 755 12.19 30.18 20.79
N VAL A 756 11.81 30.25 19.51
CA VAL A 756 12.80 30.22 18.42
C VAL A 756 13.18 31.63 18.01
N ASN A 757 12.22 32.43 17.54
CA ASN A 757 12.55 33.78 17.06
C ASN A 757 12.93 34.72 18.21
N GLY A 758 12.25 34.62 19.36
CA GLY A 758 12.54 35.42 20.55
C GLY A 758 13.92 35.11 21.14
N LEU A 759 14.32 33.83 21.24
CA LEU A 759 15.66 33.49 21.73
C LEU A 759 16.76 33.82 20.72
N HIS A 760 16.51 33.65 19.41
CA HIS A 760 17.42 34.17 18.38
C HIS A 760 17.64 35.68 18.50
N PHE A 761 16.58 36.44 18.77
CA PHE A 761 16.68 37.89 18.96
C PHE A 761 17.40 38.24 20.27
N ALA A 762 17.11 37.54 21.38
CA ALA A 762 17.81 37.72 22.64
C ALA A 762 19.31 37.45 22.50
N TYR A 763 19.64 36.39 21.76
CA TYR A 763 21.02 36.05 21.45
C TYR A 763 21.73 37.18 20.70
N PHE A 764 21.11 37.74 19.65
CA PHE A 764 21.67 38.87 18.91
C PHE A 764 21.93 40.09 19.81
N VAL A 765 21.00 40.41 20.71
CA VAL A 765 21.13 41.53 21.65
C VAL A 765 22.29 41.32 22.63
N TYR A 766 22.41 40.13 23.23
CA TYR A 766 23.49 39.85 24.17
C TYR A 766 24.85 39.71 23.49
N ALA A 767 24.89 39.15 22.28
CA ALA A 767 26.06 39.17 21.42
C ALA A 767 26.51 40.62 21.16
N TYR A 768 25.57 41.52 20.83
CA TYR A 768 25.85 42.93 20.63
C TYR A 768 26.44 43.58 21.88
N GLU A 769 25.80 43.42 23.03
CA GLU A 769 26.31 43.97 24.30
C GLU A 769 27.70 43.44 24.63
N ARG A 770 27.95 42.15 24.38
CA ARG A 770 29.25 41.55 24.64
C ARG A 770 30.33 42.16 23.74
N VAL A 771 30.10 42.24 22.43
CA VAL A 771 31.06 42.85 21.49
C VAL A 771 31.25 44.33 21.82
N ARG A 772 30.18 45.07 22.13
CA ARG A 772 30.24 46.47 22.58
C ARG A 772 31.08 46.66 23.85
N SER A 773 31.02 45.71 24.79
CA SER A 773 31.82 45.75 26.03
C SER A 773 33.30 45.45 25.80
N LEU A 774 33.62 44.65 24.78
CA LEU A 774 34.99 44.22 24.47
C LEU A 774 35.74 45.21 23.56
N TYR A 775 35.03 45.96 22.73
CA TYR A 775 35.60 46.92 21.79
C TYR A 775 35.09 48.33 22.12
N SER A 776 35.99 49.25 22.52
CA SER A 776 35.65 50.64 22.82
C SER A 776 35.17 51.42 21.58
N ASP A 777 34.58 52.61 21.79
CA ASP A 777 33.75 53.43 20.87
C ASP A 777 34.24 53.71 19.42
N ASN A 778 35.41 53.21 19.01
CA ASN A 778 36.04 53.48 17.70
C ASN A 778 35.95 52.32 16.68
N HIS A 779 35.21 51.24 16.94
CA HIS A 779 35.03 50.15 15.97
C HIS A 779 33.58 50.03 15.51
N ASP A 780 33.39 49.64 14.25
CA ASP A 780 32.08 49.27 13.71
C ASP A 780 31.67 47.92 14.32
N VAL A 781 31.18 47.98 15.57
CA VAL A 781 30.68 46.86 16.37
C VAL A 781 29.66 46.05 15.58
N MET A 782 28.84 46.72 14.75
CA MET A 782 27.88 46.05 13.88
C MET A 782 28.57 45.28 12.77
N HIS A 783 29.56 45.84 12.09
CA HIS A 783 30.32 45.08 11.08
C HIS A 783 30.98 43.83 11.69
N LEU A 784 31.57 43.94 12.88
CA LEU A 784 32.14 42.79 13.60
C LEU A 784 31.07 41.74 13.91
N LEU A 785 29.93 42.13 14.47
CA LEU A 785 28.83 41.20 14.77
C LEU A 785 28.26 40.53 13.52
N LEU A 786 28.05 41.29 12.45
CA LEU A 786 27.37 40.82 11.25
C LEU A 786 28.25 39.90 10.39
N THR A 787 29.57 39.91 10.59
CA THR A 787 30.54 39.09 9.86
C THR A 787 30.95 37.81 10.59
N GLN A 788 30.70 37.71 11.90
CA GLN A 788 31.03 36.53 12.69
C GLN A 788 29.92 35.46 12.65
N PRO A 789 30.25 34.15 12.58
CA PRO A 789 29.30 33.07 12.78
C PRO A 789 28.70 33.11 14.19
N VAL A 790 27.41 32.76 14.30
CA VAL A 790 26.69 32.58 15.58
C VAL A 790 27.49 31.70 16.57
N SER A 791 27.99 30.55 16.11
CA SER A 791 28.78 29.64 16.95
C SER A 791 30.03 30.26 17.59
N GLN A 792 30.67 31.25 16.96
CA GLN A 792 31.90 31.86 17.49
C GLN A 792 31.63 32.88 18.59
N VAL A 793 30.46 33.54 18.56
CA VAL A 793 30.03 34.47 19.61
C VAL A 793 29.35 33.75 20.77
N LEU A 794 28.84 32.52 20.55
CA LEU A 794 28.21 31.66 21.58
C LEU A 794 29.17 31.11 22.65
N LEU A 795 30.49 31.14 22.45
CA LEU A 795 31.46 30.50 23.34
C LEU A 795 31.62 31.17 24.72
N SER A 796 30.95 32.29 24.99
CA SER A 796 30.92 32.87 26.34
C SER A 796 29.77 32.31 27.17
N GLN A 797 30.11 31.62 28.26
CA GLN A 797 29.15 31.09 29.24
C GLN A 797 28.13 32.14 29.70
N ASP A 798 28.54 33.40 29.87
CA ASP A 798 27.68 34.51 30.28
C ASP A 798 26.48 34.74 29.34
N VAL A 799 26.66 34.56 28.04
CA VAL A 799 25.58 34.72 27.04
C VAL A 799 24.61 33.54 27.11
N LEU A 800 25.12 32.32 27.32
CA LEU A 800 24.28 31.12 27.49
C LEU A 800 23.45 31.20 28.78
N ASP A 801 24.04 31.66 29.89
CA ASP A 801 23.33 31.85 31.16
C ASP A 801 22.23 32.93 31.04
N SER A 802 22.50 33.99 30.27
CA SER A 802 21.53 35.05 29.96
C SER A 802 20.39 34.52 29.09
N LEU A 803 20.69 33.68 28.10
CA LEU A 803 19.69 33.01 27.25
C LEU A 803 18.82 32.02 28.03
N GLU A 804 19.38 31.26 28.95
CA GLU A 804 18.62 30.35 29.82
C GLU A 804 17.62 31.12 30.68
N SER A 805 18.02 32.28 31.18
CA SER A 805 17.17 33.16 31.97
C SER A 805 16.01 33.74 31.14
N VAL A 806 16.29 34.20 29.91
CA VAL A 806 15.24 34.66 28.97
C VAL A 806 14.34 33.50 28.53
N SER A 807 14.86 32.29 28.35
CA SER A 807 14.04 31.13 27.99
C SER A 807 13.06 30.76 29.08
N TYR A 808 13.46 30.90 30.35
CA TYR A 808 12.56 30.67 31.47
C TYR A 808 11.40 31.67 31.47
N LEU A 809 11.70 32.95 31.25
CA LEU A 809 10.68 33.98 31.10
C LEU A 809 9.68 33.64 29.98
N TYR A 810 10.19 33.31 28.81
CA TYR A 810 9.38 32.90 27.66
C TYR A 810 8.54 31.65 27.94
N THR A 811 9.09 30.72 28.73
CA THR A 811 8.33 29.54 29.18
C THR A 811 7.17 29.94 30.09
N LEU A 812 7.36 30.89 31.01
CA LEU A 812 6.27 31.42 31.85
C LEU A 812 5.19 32.12 31.02
N HIS A 813 5.59 32.94 30.05
CA HIS A 813 4.65 33.56 29.13
C HIS A 813 3.82 32.52 28.37
N LEU A 814 4.47 31.51 27.80
CA LEU A 814 3.78 30.45 27.06
C LEU A 814 2.88 29.59 27.96
N LEU A 815 3.26 29.34 29.20
CA LEU A 815 2.36 28.69 30.16
C LEU A 815 1.10 29.54 30.42
N ALA A 816 1.25 30.85 30.55
CA ALA A 816 0.11 31.76 30.69
C ALA A 816 -0.80 31.76 29.46
N VAL A 817 -0.22 31.66 28.26
CA VAL A 817 -0.97 31.52 27.00
C VAL A 817 -1.69 30.17 26.94
N ALA A 818 -1.05 29.09 27.36
CA ALA A 818 -1.64 27.75 27.40
C ALA A 818 -2.83 27.66 28.37
N GLU A 819 -2.70 28.23 29.58
CA GLU A 819 -3.77 28.28 30.58
C GLU A 819 -4.98 29.05 30.07
N VAL A 820 -4.77 30.24 29.48
CA VAL A 820 -5.86 31.06 28.90
C VAL A 820 -6.51 30.38 27.69
N SER A 821 -5.76 29.57 26.94
CA SER A 821 -6.26 28.81 25.79
C SER A 821 -6.93 27.48 26.19
N GLY A 822 -7.01 27.18 27.49
CA GLY A 822 -7.58 25.92 27.99
C GLY A 822 -6.71 24.67 27.75
N LEU A 823 -5.45 24.85 27.35
CA LEU A 823 -4.50 23.76 27.07
C LEU A 823 -3.78 23.25 28.31
N ALA A 824 -3.85 24.00 29.42
CA ALA A 824 -3.25 23.66 30.70
C ALA A 824 -4.23 23.98 31.85
N ALA A 825 -5.36 23.29 31.90
CA ALA A 825 -6.43 23.57 32.87
C ALA A 825 -6.15 22.96 34.26
N THR A 826 -5.31 21.93 34.32
CA THR A 826 -4.95 21.23 35.56
C THR A 826 -3.46 21.35 35.89
N PRO A 827 -3.07 21.12 37.17
CA PRO A 827 -1.66 21.05 37.56
C PRO A 827 -0.84 20.02 36.77
N GLY A 828 -1.43 18.86 36.46
CA GLY A 828 -0.78 17.82 35.67
C GLY A 828 -0.48 18.28 34.24
N GLU A 829 -1.48 18.84 33.55
CA GLU A 829 -1.33 19.38 32.20
C GLU A 829 -0.33 20.55 32.15
N THR A 830 -0.37 21.44 33.15
CA THR A 830 0.61 22.53 33.29
C THR A 830 2.04 21.99 33.38
N GLY A 831 2.25 20.93 34.18
CA GLY A 831 3.53 20.24 34.28
C GLY A 831 3.98 19.62 32.96
N THR A 832 3.06 18.99 32.22
CA THR A 832 3.33 18.41 30.90
C THR A 832 3.71 19.47 29.87
N VAL A 833 2.96 20.58 29.79
CA VAL A 833 3.27 21.70 28.88
C VAL A 833 4.62 22.33 29.25
N PHE A 834 4.89 22.54 30.54
CA PHE A 834 6.19 23.07 30.99
C PHE A 834 7.36 22.17 30.57
N ALA A 835 7.23 20.85 30.78
CA ALA A 835 8.24 19.89 30.38
C ALA A 835 8.45 19.88 28.85
N ASP A 836 7.38 20.03 28.06
CA ASP A 836 7.48 20.15 26.60
C ASP A 836 8.20 21.42 26.15
N LEU A 837 7.84 22.57 26.73
CA LEU A 837 8.50 23.85 26.46
C LEU A 837 9.99 23.80 26.83
N ARG A 838 10.36 23.09 27.89
CA ARG A 838 11.77 22.88 28.24
C ARG A 838 12.51 22.01 27.25
N ARG A 839 11.94 20.89 26.82
CA ARG A 839 12.53 20.10 25.73
C ARG A 839 12.72 20.91 24.46
N ARG A 840 11.77 21.78 24.10
CA ARG A 840 11.91 22.69 22.94
C ARG A 840 13.03 23.69 23.11
N TYR A 841 13.21 24.23 24.32
CA TYR A 841 14.35 25.09 24.63
C TYR A 841 15.68 24.34 24.49
N ASP A 842 15.80 23.15 25.10
CA ASP A 842 17.01 22.34 25.04
C ASP A 842 17.35 21.99 23.58
N SER A 843 16.34 21.61 22.80
CA SER A 843 16.45 21.38 21.36
C SER A 843 16.94 22.64 20.61
N PHE A 844 16.35 23.81 20.89
CA PHE A 844 16.80 25.08 20.31
C PHE A 844 18.24 25.44 20.69
N SER A 845 18.61 25.25 21.95
CA SER A 845 19.97 25.53 22.45
C SER A 845 21.00 24.63 21.75
N ASN A 846 20.67 23.36 21.52
CA ASN A 846 21.51 22.46 20.74
C ASN A 846 21.63 22.94 19.28
N ARG A 847 20.51 23.28 18.65
CA ARG A 847 20.46 23.79 17.25
C ARG A 847 21.32 25.04 17.05
N LEU A 848 21.40 25.93 18.05
CA LEU A 848 22.23 27.14 18.01
C LEU A 848 23.73 26.83 17.92
N ASN A 849 24.21 25.79 18.61
CA ASN A 849 25.63 25.43 18.64
C ASN A 849 26.16 24.94 17.29
N ASP A 850 25.29 24.40 16.44
CA ASP A 850 25.66 23.76 15.18
C ASP A 850 25.84 24.73 14.01
N MET A 851 25.45 25.98 14.22
CA MET A 851 25.17 26.91 13.16
C MET A 851 26.37 27.73 12.68
N ARG A 852 26.47 27.87 11.36
CA ARG A 852 27.23 28.90 10.64
C ARG A 852 26.31 30.01 10.09
N ASP A 853 25.15 30.21 10.70
CA ASP A 853 24.30 31.34 10.30
C ASP A 853 24.99 32.65 10.71
N GLN A 854 24.68 33.71 9.97
CA GLN A 854 25.21 35.03 10.25
C GLN A 854 24.19 35.82 11.06
N LEU A 855 24.66 36.57 12.06
CA LEU A 855 23.79 37.45 12.85
C LEU A 855 23.00 38.44 11.97
N SER A 856 23.55 38.81 10.82
CA SER A 856 22.92 39.64 9.79
C SER A 856 21.63 39.06 9.19
N ARG A 857 21.42 37.75 9.28
CA ARG A 857 20.20 37.08 8.83
C ARG A 857 19.14 37.00 9.94
N ILE A 858 19.57 37.01 11.20
CA ILE A 858 18.68 37.06 12.36
C ILE A 858 18.08 38.46 12.47
N VAL A 859 18.87 39.51 12.36
CA VAL A 859 18.39 40.90 12.42
C VAL A 859 19.04 41.70 11.30
N ALA A 860 18.21 42.22 10.39
CA ALA A 860 18.69 43.23 9.44
C ALA A 860 19.14 44.46 10.24
N PRO A 861 20.30 45.07 9.94
CA PRO A 861 20.83 46.22 10.67
C PRO A 861 20.07 47.52 10.32
N ASP A 862 18.75 47.47 10.44
CA ASP A 862 17.82 48.56 10.26
C ASP A 862 17.08 48.77 11.59
N THR A 863 17.09 50.01 12.07
CA THR A 863 16.45 50.44 13.32
C THR A 863 14.97 50.06 13.34
N GLY A 864 14.29 50.13 12.20
CA GLY A 864 12.89 49.73 12.07
C GLY A 864 12.68 48.23 12.31
N ALA A 865 13.52 47.38 11.74
CA ALA A 865 13.47 45.93 11.93
C ALA A 865 13.73 45.52 13.38
N VAL A 866 14.73 46.13 14.03
CA VAL A 866 15.05 45.86 15.45
C VAL A 866 13.93 46.31 16.37
N ALA A 867 13.37 47.51 16.15
CA ALA A 867 12.28 48.04 16.96
C ALA A 867 11.03 47.15 16.89
N ARG A 868 10.65 46.70 15.67
CA ARG A 868 9.51 45.77 15.50
C ARG A 868 9.73 44.46 16.24
N LYS A 869 10.94 43.88 16.15
CA LYS A 869 11.26 42.64 16.86
C LYS A 869 11.28 42.80 18.37
N TYR A 870 11.82 43.90 18.88
CA TYR A 870 11.76 44.21 20.31
C TYR A 870 10.32 44.31 20.80
N GLU A 871 9.47 45.05 20.09
CA GLU A 871 8.06 45.21 20.46
C GLU A 871 7.34 43.86 20.47
N GLN A 872 7.51 43.05 19.41
CA GLN A 872 6.81 41.77 19.24
C GLN A 872 7.33 40.67 20.16
N LEU A 873 8.64 40.51 20.30
CA LEU A 873 9.27 39.34 20.94
C LEU A 873 9.63 39.58 22.40
N VAL A 874 9.76 40.84 22.82
CA VAL A 874 10.24 41.20 24.16
C VAL A 874 9.18 41.97 24.91
N ARG A 875 8.81 43.16 24.45
CA ARG A 875 7.93 44.06 25.21
C ARG A 875 6.52 43.51 25.33
N SER A 876 5.87 43.16 24.21
CA SER A 876 4.49 42.67 24.25
C SER A 876 4.32 41.39 25.09
N PRO A 877 5.19 40.35 24.98
CA PRO A 877 5.08 39.16 25.82
C PRO A 877 5.30 39.45 27.29
N LEU A 878 6.21 40.37 27.62
CA LEU A 878 6.49 40.79 28.99
C LEU A 878 5.31 41.56 29.61
N ASP A 879 4.79 42.55 28.90
CA ASP A 879 3.65 43.34 29.36
C ASP A 879 2.41 42.46 29.52
N ASP A 880 2.21 41.48 28.62
CA ASP A 880 1.13 40.48 28.73
C ASP A 880 1.32 39.54 29.92
N LEU A 881 2.56 39.06 30.16
CA LEU A 881 2.87 38.23 31.32
C LEU A 881 2.66 39.01 32.63
N GLU A 882 3.12 40.26 32.73
CA GLU A 882 2.92 41.15 33.88
C GLU A 882 1.43 41.32 34.20
N LYS A 883 0.60 41.56 33.17
CA LYS A 883 -0.86 41.65 33.33
C LYS A 883 -1.47 40.34 33.83
N ARG A 884 -0.98 39.19 33.38
CA ARG A 884 -1.57 37.86 33.68
C ARG A 884 -1.08 37.23 34.98
N LEU A 885 0.13 37.54 35.43
CA LEU A 885 0.73 37.04 36.68
C LEU A 885 -0.14 37.33 37.91
N GLY A 886 -0.92 38.40 37.85
CA GLY A 886 -1.90 38.77 38.88
C GLY A 886 -3.18 37.94 38.90
N HIS A 887 -3.51 37.16 37.86
CA HIS A 887 -4.85 36.60 37.71
C HIS A 887 -4.90 35.09 37.46
N LEU A 888 -3.75 34.43 37.25
CA LEU A 888 -3.69 32.99 36.95
C LEU A 888 -3.34 32.15 38.20
N PRO A 889 -4.29 31.37 38.76
CA PRO A 889 -4.09 30.59 39.99
C PRO A 889 -2.95 29.57 39.88
N MET A 890 -2.83 28.92 38.73
CA MET A 890 -1.84 27.86 38.49
C MET A 890 -0.43 28.43 38.41
N MET A 891 -0.25 29.54 37.70
CA MET A 891 1.04 30.22 37.59
C MET A 891 1.50 30.80 38.93
N ARG A 892 0.59 31.29 39.77
CA ARG A 892 0.91 31.73 41.15
C ARG A 892 1.44 30.58 42.01
N GLN A 893 0.85 29.39 41.90
CA GLN A 893 1.31 28.21 42.63
C GLN A 893 2.69 27.74 42.14
N PHE A 894 2.90 27.75 40.81
CA PHE A 894 4.18 27.40 40.20
C PHE A 894 5.32 28.36 40.58
N LEU A 895 5.05 29.66 40.69
CA LEU A 895 6.05 30.65 41.11
C LEU A 895 6.35 30.60 42.60
N LYS A 896 5.37 30.27 43.45
CA LYS A 896 5.58 30.11 44.90
C LYS A 896 6.61 29.01 45.21
N THR A 897 6.63 27.94 44.43
CA THR A 897 7.60 26.84 44.61
C THR A 897 9.00 27.15 44.05
N ARG A 898 9.18 28.28 43.34
CA ARG A 898 10.44 28.65 42.66
C ARG A 898 10.86 30.11 42.89
N ARG A 899 10.59 30.65 44.09
CA ARG A 899 10.81 32.07 44.46
C ARG A 899 12.20 32.61 44.13
N THR A 900 13.26 31.87 44.47
CA THR A 900 14.65 32.28 44.19
C THR A 900 14.95 32.42 42.70
N GLN A 901 14.32 31.57 41.86
CA GLN A 901 14.48 31.63 40.41
C GLN A 901 13.75 32.85 39.83
N ALA A 902 12.57 33.19 40.37
CA ALA A 902 11.79 34.38 39.97
C ALA A 902 12.54 35.70 40.23
N GLU A 903 13.22 35.84 41.37
CA GLU A 903 14.02 37.03 41.69
C GLU A 903 15.22 37.19 40.75
N ARG A 904 15.87 36.08 40.36
CA ARG A 904 16.94 36.10 39.34
C ARG A 904 16.39 36.55 37.99
N ILE A 905 15.25 36.02 37.56
CA ILE A 905 14.62 36.38 36.28
C ILE A 905 14.26 37.87 36.24
N GLY A 906 13.72 38.45 37.32
CA GLY A 906 13.36 39.87 37.37
C GLY A 906 14.55 40.81 37.11
N ARG A 907 15.75 40.44 37.62
CA ARG A 907 16.99 41.19 37.33
C ARG A 907 17.40 41.07 35.86
N GLU A 908 17.35 39.86 35.32
CA GLU A 908 17.70 39.60 33.91
C GLU A 908 16.75 40.28 32.92
N VAL A 909 15.45 40.35 33.22
CA VAL A 909 14.49 41.10 32.39
C VAL A 909 14.84 42.57 32.30
N THR A 910 15.24 43.17 33.42
CA THR A 910 15.65 44.57 33.48
C THR A 910 16.91 44.79 32.64
N SER A 911 17.89 43.89 32.77
CA SER A 911 19.12 43.87 31.97
C SER A 911 18.80 43.74 30.46
N TYR A 912 17.92 42.82 30.10
CA TYR A 912 17.54 42.56 28.71
C TYR A 912 16.82 43.75 28.06
N LYS A 913 15.86 44.38 28.76
CA LYS A 913 15.18 45.60 28.29
C LYS A 913 16.19 46.75 28.08
N ALA A 914 17.13 46.92 29.01
CA ALA A 914 18.17 47.94 28.92
C ALA A 914 19.09 47.71 27.70
N ALA A 915 19.55 46.47 27.48
CA ALA A 915 20.36 46.09 26.32
C ALA A 915 19.64 46.37 24.99
N CYS A 916 18.35 46.03 24.90
CA CYS A 916 17.55 46.35 23.71
C CYS A 916 17.45 47.86 23.46
N THR A 917 17.27 48.65 24.52
CA THR A 917 17.19 50.13 24.40
C THR A 917 18.53 50.73 23.99
N ALA A 918 19.65 50.20 24.51
CA ALA A 918 20.99 50.61 24.11
C ALA A 918 21.26 50.34 22.63
N LEU A 919 20.91 49.14 22.15
CA LEU A 919 21.01 48.76 20.73
C LEU A 919 20.16 49.67 19.83
N LEU A 920 18.90 49.94 20.20
CA LEU A 920 18.03 50.83 19.43
C LEU A 920 18.56 52.27 19.39
N SER A 921 19.14 52.74 20.48
CA SER A 921 19.79 54.06 20.55
C SER A 921 21.03 54.13 19.66
N TYR A 922 21.79 53.05 19.57
CA TYR A 922 22.95 52.95 18.69
C TYR A 922 22.58 52.96 17.20
N LEU A 923 21.52 52.23 16.83
CA LEU A 923 21.07 52.15 15.43
C LEU A 923 20.30 53.40 14.98
N SER A 924 19.75 54.18 15.90
CA SER A 924 19.05 55.42 15.57
C SER A 924 20.00 56.38 14.85
N PRO A 925 19.62 56.95 13.67
CA PRO A 925 20.49 57.83 12.93
C PRO A 925 20.87 59.03 13.82
N ARG A 926 22.16 59.14 14.17
CA ARG A 926 22.68 60.34 14.85
C ARG A 926 22.40 61.53 13.93
N SER A 927 21.50 62.41 14.34
CA SER A 927 21.25 63.68 13.67
C SER A 927 22.59 64.41 13.48
N SER A 928 23.02 64.54 12.22
CA SER A 928 24.02 65.49 11.72
C SER A 928 25.21 65.77 12.66
N ARG A 929 26.31 65.02 12.51
CA ARG A 929 27.64 65.62 12.57
C ARG A 929 28.22 65.61 11.16
N PRO A 930 28.68 66.75 10.62
CA PRO A 930 29.36 66.77 9.33
C PRO A 930 30.62 65.89 9.42
N ARG A 931 30.91 65.22 8.30
CA ARG A 931 32.05 64.32 8.11
C ARG A 931 33.39 64.97 8.40
#